data_AF-A0A068RTJ7-F1
#
_entry.id   AF-A0A068RTJ7-F1
#
_cell.length_a   1.000
_cell.length_b   1.000
_cell.length_c   1.000
_cell.angle_alpha   90.00
_cell.angle_beta   90.00
_cell.angle_gamma   90.00
#
_symmetry.space_group_name_H-M   'P 1'
#
loop_
_entity.id
_entity.type
_entity.pdbx_description
1 polymer ?
#
loop_
_entity_poly.entity_id
_entity_poly.type
_entity_poly.pdbx_seq_one_letter_code
_entity_poly.pdbx_strand_id
1 'polypeptide(L)'
;MSTAIRLHAAIHTKHVVRLQRRAPYSMLASLKRIVNRTPASPPTPTKVPDIQLHHGKKRIDNFSWMEQLDHPDLVGYIQAENEQVLFTKQSMSKAAFLKRAVLSEMKKRLHVPRMQAPLSTVAHGYEYYSRTSPYGMVYLRKKLGESKEEVLLNAGFLRSLNMSIRKVLLSPDHNIFAYNTETEGMEYGDLHLKDLHKETQGEKNETLHDVFNFVWANNETVYYTVPNEQLRPYRVYAHRIGTAQEDDVLVYEETDDTVFVDITSTKDMKYVTINSNSLSSSEIRVVDATHDYATSTQPHIQLVQPREKDIEYYVDHHKDTFYILTNADGATNFKLARMPDNMIGREHWQDVITMAENEKIEDVDVFQNHLVIYGRRDGLPMILCHDLSTQETYPVELPERFCVLQPGTNLDFDTEKFRFSIHSPFAHESTYDYDMSSRRLTSVRVQPIHRFDRSKYACTRVYSTSHDGTKVPITLIHRKDMELHGRNPVLMRGYGAYGVSTEPQFRIENFPLLERGWVIALAHVRGGSELGRQWYEHGKLEHKMNSFHDFISVAEHLIKSKVTSPEYLSAMGTSAGGLLVGAMLHLRPDLFKALVLRVPFVDPLSSMLNPELPLTQVEYPEWGNPTDDPSAYDLIQSYSPYDNVQGLNVPATYVTAGMKDQRVAYWQPLKLVAKLRDMLPSPSSSSVLLKVDLDRGHFGGGAEQEIRLSEVAEQVAFLISRVQKT
;
A
#
# COMPACT_ATOMS: atom_id res chain seq x y z
N MET A 1 -9.81 13.63 -10.15
CA MET A 1 -8.61 13.69 -9.26
C MET A 1 -8.43 12.48 -8.34
N SER A 2 -9.40 12.16 -7.48
CA SER A 2 -9.34 11.08 -6.47
C SER A 2 -8.80 9.72 -6.92
N THR A 3 -9.19 9.25 -8.10
CA THR A 3 -8.68 7.98 -8.62
C THR A 3 -7.23 8.08 -9.08
N ALA A 4 -6.83 9.19 -9.71
CA ALA A 4 -5.48 9.40 -10.24
C ALA A 4 -4.44 9.61 -9.13
N ILE A 5 -4.77 10.41 -8.10
CA ILE A 5 -3.87 10.65 -6.95
C ILE A 5 -3.74 9.37 -6.11
N ARG A 6 -4.84 8.62 -5.91
CA ARG A 6 -4.77 7.33 -5.22
C ARG A 6 -4.07 6.27 -6.04
N LEU A 7 -4.16 6.30 -7.37
CA LEU A 7 -3.37 5.40 -8.19
C LEU A 7 -1.90 5.82 -8.16
N HIS A 8 -1.56 7.11 -8.15
CA HIS A 8 -0.19 7.58 -7.93
C HIS A 8 0.36 7.14 -6.55
N ALA A 9 -0.40 7.32 -5.47
CA ALA A 9 -0.09 6.77 -4.15
C ALA A 9 -0.05 5.23 -4.13
N ALA A 10 -0.86 4.57 -4.95
CA ALA A 10 -0.83 3.12 -5.11
C ALA A 10 0.33 2.65 -6.00
N ILE A 11 0.82 3.45 -6.96
CA ILE A 11 2.03 3.23 -7.75
C ILE A 11 3.24 3.32 -6.79
N HIS A 12 3.25 4.30 -5.87
CA HIS A 12 4.20 4.36 -4.74
C HIS A 12 4.14 3.16 -3.80
N THR A 13 3.11 2.32 -3.94
CA THR A 13 2.95 1.10 -3.16
C THR A 13 2.65 -0.13 -4.00
N LYS A 14 2.81 -0.17 -5.33
CA LYS A 14 2.44 -1.31 -6.19
C LYS A 14 3.15 -1.27 -7.55
N HIS A 15 3.28 -2.45 -8.18
CA HIS A 15 4.04 -2.77 -9.40
C HIS A 15 5.53 -3.07 -9.07
N VAL A 16 6.29 -4.04 -9.60
CA VAL A 16 6.25 -4.95 -10.78
C VAL A 16 7.16 -6.19 -10.51
N VAL A 17 6.96 -7.39 -11.12
CA VAL A 17 8.06 -8.31 -11.60
C VAL A 17 7.88 -8.80 -13.03
N ARG A 18 9.01 -8.87 -13.76
CA ARG A 18 9.24 -9.84 -14.85
C ARG A 18 10.53 -10.64 -14.62
N LEU A 19 10.42 -11.82 -14.00
CA LEU A 19 11.46 -12.88 -14.02
C LEU A 19 10.90 -14.31 -13.85
N GLN A 20 9.57 -14.52 -13.77
CA GLN A 20 8.99 -15.86 -13.51
C GLN A 20 8.46 -16.61 -14.75
N ARG A 21 8.79 -16.20 -15.99
CA ARG A 21 8.29 -16.92 -17.18
C ARG A 21 9.01 -18.23 -17.52
N ARG A 22 9.98 -18.70 -16.72
CA ARG A 22 10.60 -20.02 -16.91
C ARG A 22 10.96 -20.73 -15.60
N ALA A 23 9.98 -21.00 -14.74
CA ALA A 23 10.09 -22.12 -13.81
C ALA A 23 9.27 -23.29 -14.37
N PRO A 24 9.84 -24.47 -14.63
CA PRO A 24 9.01 -25.61 -14.98
C PRO A 24 8.09 -25.91 -13.79
N TYR A 25 6.79 -26.04 -14.05
CA TYR A 25 5.75 -26.43 -13.09
C TYR A 25 6.14 -27.65 -12.21
N SER A 26 7.14 -28.44 -12.63
CA SER A 26 7.71 -29.56 -11.88
C SER A 26 8.47 -29.16 -10.61
N MET A 27 9.11 -27.98 -10.56
CA MET A 27 9.95 -27.58 -9.42
C MET A 27 9.10 -27.16 -8.21
N LEU A 28 8.03 -26.39 -8.45
CA LEU A 28 7.05 -25.99 -7.41
C LEU A 28 6.27 -27.20 -6.86
N ALA A 29 6.01 -28.21 -7.68
CA ALA A 29 5.35 -29.45 -7.24
C ALA A 29 6.26 -30.33 -6.36
N SER A 30 7.58 -30.27 -6.55
CA SER A 30 8.57 -31.06 -5.78
C SER A 30 8.71 -30.58 -4.33
N LEU A 31 8.41 -29.30 -4.05
CA LEU A 31 8.48 -28.68 -2.72
C LEU A 31 7.48 -29.28 -1.69
N LYS A 32 6.46 -30.03 -2.15
CA LYS A 32 5.42 -30.62 -1.29
C LYS A 32 5.75 -32.02 -0.73
N ARG A 33 6.92 -32.60 -1.02
CA ARG A 33 7.34 -33.88 -0.41
C ARG A 33 7.96 -33.65 0.96
N ILE A 34 7.20 -33.99 2.00
CA ILE A 34 7.67 -34.05 3.40
C ILE A 34 8.70 -35.17 3.52
N VAL A 35 9.97 -34.82 3.79
CA VAL A 35 10.97 -35.79 4.25
C VAL A 35 11.03 -35.70 5.78
N ASN A 36 10.75 -36.82 6.45
CA ASN A 36 10.77 -36.96 7.92
C ASN A 36 12.21 -36.97 8.48
N ARG A 37 12.91 -35.84 8.46
CA ARG A 37 14.09 -35.62 9.31
C ARG A 37 14.12 -34.19 9.81
N THR A 38 13.75 -34.00 11.07
CA THR A 38 13.76 -32.70 11.75
C THR A 38 15.20 -32.32 12.12
N PRO A 39 15.82 -31.27 11.55
CA PRO A 39 17.14 -30.85 12.00
C PRO A 39 17.01 -30.08 13.32
N ALA A 40 17.80 -30.48 14.32
CA ALA A 40 17.85 -29.83 15.63
C ALA A 40 18.61 -28.49 15.62
N SER A 41 19.30 -28.16 14.52
CA SER A 41 20.14 -26.98 14.35
C SER A 41 19.76 -26.21 13.08
N PRO A 42 19.86 -24.87 13.06
CA PRO A 42 19.55 -24.05 11.89
C PRO A 42 20.39 -24.42 10.66
N PRO A 43 19.87 -24.21 9.44
CA PRO A 43 20.65 -24.46 8.23
C PRO A 43 21.88 -23.57 8.18
N THR A 44 23.03 -24.18 7.91
CA THR A 44 24.28 -23.46 7.62
C THR A 44 24.27 -23.10 6.13
N PRO A 45 24.30 -21.81 5.76
CA PRO A 45 24.26 -21.43 4.36
C PRO A 45 25.58 -21.76 3.65
N THR A 46 25.49 -22.31 2.44
CA THR A 46 26.65 -22.48 1.56
C THR A 46 27.20 -21.10 1.18
N LYS A 47 28.52 -20.94 1.31
CA LYS A 47 29.24 -19.73 0.89
C LYS A 47 29.84 -19.94 -0.50
N VAL A 48 29.34 -19.18 -1.47
CA VAL A 48 29.90 -19.13 -2.83
C VAL A 48 30.35 -17.68 -3.07
N PRO A 49 31.65 -17.39 -2.93
CA PRO A 49 32.13 -16.01 -3.06
C PRO A 49 31.91 -15.48 -4.48
N ASP A 50 31.11 -14.42 -4.59
CA ASP A 50 30.96 -13.59 -5.77
C ASP A 50 31.67 -12.25 -5.55
N ILE A 51 32.62 -11.93 -6.43
CA ILE A 51 33.45 -10.73 -6.31
C ILE A 51 32.95 -9.69 -7.31
N GLN A 52 32.38 -8.62 -6.77
CA GLN A 52 31.83 -7.50 -7.54
C GLN A 52 32.76 -6.30 -7.42
N LEU A 53 32.99 -5.59 -8.54
CA LEU A 53 33.81 -4.39 -8.60
C LEU A 53 32.97 -3.23 -9.11
N HIS A 54 32.72 -2.25 -8.24
CA HIS A 54 31.98 -1.02 -8.58
C HIS A 54 32.79 0.17 -8.09
N HIS A 55 32.98 1.19 -8.93
CA HIS A 55 33.73 2.41 -8.58
C HIS A 55 35.13 2.13 -8.00
N GLY A 56 35.79 1.06 -8.46
CA GLY A 56 37.09 0.60 -7.93
C GLY A 56 37.04 -0.07 -6.55
N LYS A 57 35.85 -0.26 -5.96
CA LYS A 57 35.63 -0.91 -4.67
C LYS A 57 35.26 -2.37 -4.86
N LYS A 58 35.97 -3.25 -4.15
CA LYS A 58 35.72 -4.68 -4.14
C LYS A 58 34.67 -5.03 -3.08
N ARG A 59 33.55 -5.60 -3.51
CA ARG A 59 32.50 -6.18 -2.67
C ARG A 59 32.53 -7.70 -2.83
N ILE A 60 32.41 -8.44 -1.73
CA ILE A 60 32.32 -9.91 -1.75
C ILE A 60 30.94 -10.30 -1.23
N ASP A 61 30.13 -10.88 -2.10
CA ASP A 61 28.83 -11.43 -1.75
C ASP A 61 28.91 -12.96 -1.72
N ASN A 62 28.84 -13.57 -0.53
CA ASN A 62 28.92 -15.03 -0.40
C ASN A 62 27.58 -15.75 -0.70
N PHE A 63 26.50 -14.99 -0.88
CA PHE A 63 25.13 -15.52 -0.93
C PHE A 63 24.36 -15.04 -2.17
N SER A 64 25.00 -14.40 -3.15
CA SER A 64 24.35 -13.96 -4.41
C SER A 64 23.79 -15.14 -5.22
N TRP A 65 24.30 -16.36 -5.02
CA TRP A 65 23.73 -17.57 -5.60
C TRP A 65 22.24 -17.78 -5.25
N MET A 66 21.76 -17.23 -4.13
CA MET A 66 20.35 -17.33 -3.71
C MET A 66 19.39 -16.54 -4.62
N GLU A 67 19.92 -15.63 -5.44
CA GLU A 67 19.16 -14.84 -6.43
C GLU A 67 18.72 -15.69 -7.63
N GLN A 68 19.38 -16.84 -7.85
CA GLN A 68 19.14 -17.73 -8.97
C GLN A 68 18.10 -18.80 -8.59
N LEU A 69 16.89 -18.70 -9.13
CA LEU A 69 15.79 -19.63 -8.85
C LEU A 69 16.09 -21.09 -9.23
N ASP A 70 16.98 -21.30 -10.20
CA ASP A 70 17.40 -22.61 -10.71
C ASP A 70 18.63 -23.19 -9.99
N HIS A 71 19.20 -22.49 -9.01
CA HIS A 71 20.34 -22.99 -8.25
C HIS A 71 19.95 -24.25 -7.45
N PRO A 72 20.73 -25.35 -7.53
CA PRO A 72 20.35 -26.65 -6.97
C PRO A 72 20.15 -26.63 -5.44
N ASP A 73 20.88 -25.79 -4.72
CA ASP A 73 20.83 -25.72 -3.25
C ASP A 73 19.68 -24.84 -2.72
N LEU A 74 19.04 -24.02 -3.55
CA LEU A 74 18.09 -22.99 -3.10
C LEU A 74 16.84 -23.62 -2.47
N VAL A 75 16.27 -24.61 -3.16
CA VAL A 75 15.07 -25.33 -2.72
C VAL A 75 15.31 -26.00 -1.37
N GLY A 76 16.43 -26.70 -1.22
CA GLY A 76 16.80 -27.38 0.02
C GLY A 76 17.02 -26.40 1.17
N TYR A 77 17.65 -25.25 0.90
CA TYR A 77 17.85 -24.20 1.89
C TYR A 77 16.52 -23.62 2.40
N ILE A 78 15.60 -23.28 1.50
CA ILE A 78 14.27 -22.75 1.85
C ILE A 78 13.47 -23.75 2.69
N GLN A 79 13.51 -25.03 2.31
CA GLN A 79 12.84 -26.09 3.07
C GLN A 79 13.41 -26.20 4.49
N ALA A 80 14.74 -26.19 4.63
CA ALA A 80 15.40 -26.26 5.93
C ALA A 80 15.07 -25.04 6.83
N GLU A 81 14.98 -23.84 6.26
CA GLU A 81 14.54 -22.62 6.97
C GLU A 81 13.11 -22.77 7.52
N ASN A 82 12.18 -23.19 6.67
CA ASN A 82 10.80 -23.39 7.06
C ASN A 82 10.64 -24.50 8.12
N GLU A 83 11.41 -25.59 8.01
CA GLU A 83 11.45 -26.67 9.00
C GLU A 83 12.02 -26.20 10.34
N GLN A 84 13.08 -25.40 10.34
CA GLN A 84 13.66 -24.84 11.57
C GLN A 84 12.66 -23.92 12.29
N VAL A 85 11.88 -23.13 11.55
CA VAL A 85 10.80 -22.32 12.11
C VAL A 85 9.73 -23.22 12.76
N LEU A 86 9.37 -24.35 12.14
CA LEU A 86 8.43 -25.32 12.72
C LEU A 86 9.01 -25.99 13.98
N PHE A 87 10.27 -26.41 13.94
CA PHE A 87 10.97 -27.02 15.07
C PHE A 87 11.04 -26.07 16.27
N THR A 88 11.50 -24.83 16.06
CA THR A 88 11.58 -23.82 17.12
C THR A 88 10.22 -23.61 17.80
N LYS A 89 9.12 -23.62 17.03
CA LYS A 89 7.76 -23.52 17.59
C LYS A 89 7.39 -24.71 18.46
N GLN A 90 7.72 -25.93 18.04
CA GLN A 90 7.38 -27.15 18.75
C GLN A 90 8.20 -27.29 20.04
N SER A 91 9.49 -26.95 19.99
CA SER A 91 10.39 -26.99 21.15
C SER A 91 10.08 -25.90 22.18
N MET A 92 9.40 -24.82 21.77
CA MET A 92 8.87 -23.78 22.67
C MET A 92 7.39 -24.06 23.01
N SER A 93 7.12 -25.09 23.83
CA SER A 93 5.74 -25.49 24.21
C SER A 93 4.85 -24.32 24.69
N LYS A 94 5.42 -23.36 25.42
CA LYS A 94 4.75 -22.11 25.82
C LYS A 94 4.40 -21.18 24.65
N ALA A 95 5.24 -21.09 23.63
CA ALA A 95 5.01 -20.26 22.44
C ALA A 95 3.86 -20.79 21.57
N ALA A 96 3.74 -22.12 21.44
CA ALA A 96 2.63 -22.75 20.73
C ALA A 96 1.27 -22.46 21.41
N PHE A 97 1.23 -22.52 22.74
CA PHE A 97 0.03 -22.13 23.51
C PHE A 97 -0.29 -20.64 23.35
N LEU A 98 0.73 -19.79 23.47
CA LEU A 98 0.59 -18.34 23.31
C LEU A 98 0.05 -17.95 21.93
N LYS A 99 0.56 -18.55 20.84
CA LYS A 99 0.03 -18.35 19.49
C LYS A 99 -1.46 -18.67 19.41
N ARG A 100 -1.89 -19.81 19.98
CA ARG A 100 -3.31 -20.21 19.99
C ARG A 100 -4.17 -19.23 20.80
N ALA A 101 -3.67 -18.76 21.94
CA ALA A 101 -4.36 -17.78 22.77
C ALA A 101 -4.54 -16.45 22.02
N VAL A 102 -3.45 -15.90 21.47
CA VAL A 102 -3.45 -14.66 20.67
C VAL A 102 -4.39 -14.78 19.47
N LEU A 103 -4.36 -15.90 18.74
CA LEU A 103 -5.27 -16.16 17.62
C LEU A 103 -6.74 -16.17 18.06
N SER A 104 -7.04 -16.83 19.18
CA SER A 104 -8.40 -16.87 19.73
C SER A 104 -8.89 -15.48 20.14
N GLU A 105 -8.03 -14.68 20.79
CA GLU A 105 -8.33 -13.30 21.18
C GLU A 105 -8.63 -12.42 19.96
N MET A 106 -7.78 -12.47 18.92
CA MET A 106 -8.04 -11.74 17.67
C MET A 106 -9.34 -12.18 17.00
N LYS A 107 -9.61 -13.49 16.89
CA LYS A 107 -10.87 -14.00 16.32
C LYS A 107 -12.10 -13.48 17.07
N LYS A 108 -12.03 -13.35 18.40
CA LYS A 108 -13.14 -12.79 19.22
C LYS A 108 -13.42 -11.31 18.92
N ARG A 109 -12.43 -10.55 18.42
CA ARG A 109 -12.58 -9.12 18.04
C ARG A 109 -13.14 -8.95 16.62
N LEU A 110 -13.00 -9.96 15.76
CA LEU A 110 -13.60 -9.99 14.41
C LEU A 110 -15.04 -10.46 14.38
N HIS A 111 -15.47 -11.25 15.38
CA HIS A 111 -16.81 -11.79 15.38
C HIS A 111 -17.83 -10.66 15.61
N VAL A 112 -18.51 -10.28 14.53
CA VAL A 112 -19.65 -9.34 14.55
C VAL A 112 -20.93 -10.16 14.36
N PRO A 113 -21.73 -10.39 15.41
CA PRO A 113 -23.04 -11.03 15.29
C PRO A 113 -23.97 -10.13 14.44
N ARG A 114 -24.67 -10.73 13.46
CA ARG A 114 -25.43 -10.07 12.38
C ARG A 114 -24.52 -9.29 11.42
N MET A 115 -24.32 -9.83 10.22
CA MET A 115 -23.81 -9.04 9.10
C MET A 115 -24.75 -7.84 8.92
N GLN A 116 -24.25 -6.63 9.16
CA GLN A 116 -25.00 -5.42 8.84
C GLN A 116 -25.32 -5.41 7.34
N ALA A 117 -26.38 -4.70 6.97
CA ALA A 117 -26.69 -4.50 5.57
C ALA A 117 -25.42 -3.98 4.85
N PRO A 118 -25.14 -4.48 3.63
CA PRO A 118 -24.00 -3.99 2.87
C PRO A 118 -24.14 -2.49 2.64
N LEU A 119 -23.02 -1.76 2.62
CA LEU A 119 -23.06 -0.37 2.23
C LEU A 119 -23.57 -0.29 0.80
N SER A 120 -24.56 0.56 0.60
CA SER A 120 -25.14 0.78 -0.71
C SER A 120 -24.91 2.19 -1.21
N THR A 121 -24.79 2.32 -2.52
CA THR A 121 -24.69 3.59 -3.23
C THR A 121 -25.88 3.70 -4.17
N VAL A 122 -26.53 4.87 -4.19
CA VAL A 122 -27.65 5.13 -5.08
C VAL A 122 -27.14 5.92 -6.29
N ALA A 123 -27.50 5.47 -7.49
CA ALA A 123 -27.18 6.15 -8.75
C ALA A 123 -28.15 5.67 -9.84
N HIS A 124 -28.56 6.57 -10.74
CA HIS A 124 -29.45 6.27 -11.89
C HIS A 124 -30.73 5.47 -11.53
N GLY A 125 -31.36 5.76 -10.39
CA GLY A 125 -32.60 5.09 -9.98
C GLY A 125 -32.42 3.66 -9.43
N TYR A 126 -31.18 3.23 -9.18
CA TYR A 126 -30.83 1.95 -8.57
C TYR A 126 -30.02 2.12 -7.28
N GLU A 127 -30.13 1.14 -6.40
CA GLU A 127 -29.28 0.95 -5.24
C GLU A 127 -28.30 -0.20 -5.52
N TYR A 128 -27.00 0.09 -5.49
CA TYR A 128 -25.90 -0.85 -5.74
C TYR A 128 -25.20 -1.25 -4.46
N TYR A 129 -24.90 -2.53 -4.30
CA TYR A 129 -24.16 -3.05 -3.15
C TYR A 129 -23.53 -4.40 -3.44
N SER A 130 -22.55 -4.78 -2.62
CA SER A 130 -21.90 -6.09 -2.70
C SER A 130 -22.06 -6.87 -1.41
N ARG A 131 -22.19 -8.19 -1.50
CA ARG A 131 -22.21 -9.11 -0.36
C ARG A 131 -21.03 -10.07 -0.44
N THR A 132 -20.30 -10.18 0.65
CA THR A 132 -19.29 -11.22 0.80
C THR A 132 -19.96 -12.52 1.25
N SER A 133 -19.69 -13.63 0.54
CA SER A 133 -20.10 -14.98 0.92
C SER A 133 -18.86 -15.87 1.14
N PRO A 134 -19.01 -17.07 1.74
CA PRO A 134 -17.91 -18.03 1.85
C PRO A 134 -17.29 -18.43 0.49
N TYR A 135 -18.05 -18.28 -0.59
CA TYR A 135 -17.64 -18.66 -1.94
C TYR A 135 -17.01 -17.51 -2.72
N GLY A 136 -17.20 -16.26 -2.31
CA GLY A 136 -16.69 -15.08 -3.01
C GLY A 136 -17.61 -13.87 -2.89
N MET A 137 -17.26 -12.80 -3.60
CA MET A 137 -18.06 -11.56 -3.64
C MET A 137 -19.24 -11.72 -4.61
N VAL A 138 -20.40 -11.22 -4.21
CA VAL A 138 -21.58 -11.10 -5.07
C VAL A 138 -21.89 -9.62 -5.23
N TYR A 139 -21.97 -9.15 -6.47
CA TYR A 139 -22.33 -7.78 -6.82
C TYR A 139 -23.82 -7.74 -7.18
N LEU A 140 -24.55 -6.82 -6.57
CA LEU A 140 -26.00 -6.72 -6.70
C LEU A 140 -26.41 -5.29 -7.01
N ARG A 141 -27.58 -5.17 -7.64
CA ARG A 141 -28.37 -3.94 -7.66
C ARG A 141 -29.83 -4.24 -7.37
N LYS A 142 -30.58 -3.22 -6.98
CA LYS A 142 -32.05 -3.26 -6.99
C LYS A 142 -32.57 -1.89 -7.41
N LYS A 143 -33.71 -1.86 -8.08
CA LYS A 143 -34.34 -0.59 -8.46
C LYS A 143 -34.89 0.11 -7.22
N LEU A 144 -34.79 1.43 -7.14
CA LEU A 144 -35.29 2.19 -5.99
C LEU A 144 -36.78 1.97 -5.80
N GLY A 145 -37.20 1.70 -4.56
CA GLY A 145 -38.59 1.38 -4.22
C GLY A 145 -39.00 -0.07 -4.47
N GLU A 146 -38.16 -0.89 -5.11
CA GLU A 146 -38.41 -2.31 -5.36
C GLU A 146 -37.61 -3.19 -4.37
N SER A 147 -38.16 -4.37 -4.05
CA SER A 147 -37.52 -5.35 -3.17
C SER A 147 -36.73 -6.43 -3.93
N LYS A 148 -36.93 -6.51 -5.24
CA LYS A 148 -36.29 -7.53 -6.09
C LYS A 148 -34.83 -7.16 -6.34
N GLU A 149 -33.93 -8.08 -5.99
CA GLU A 149 -32.49 -7.94 -6.24
C GLU A 149 -32.12 -8.55 -7.60
N GLU A 150 -31.22 -7.89 -8.30
CA GLU A 150 -30.56 -8.36 -9.52
C GLU A 150 -29.10 -8.66 -9.22
N VAL A 151 -28.63 -9.86 -9.59
CA VAL A 151 -27.23 -10.26 -9.41
C VAL A 151 -26.45 -9.85 -10.64
N LEU A 152 -25.57 -8.86 -10.49
CA LEU A 152 -24.68 -8.41 -11.56
C LEU A 152 -23.59 -9.45 -11.83
N LEU A 153 -22.96 -9.95 -10.77
CA LEU A 153 -21.92 -10.98 -10.84
C LEU A 153 -21.85 -11.76 -9.53
N ASN A 154 -21.85 -13.09 -9.63
CA ASN A 154 -21.42 -13.97 -8.55
C ASN A 154 -19.98 -14.42 -8.82
N ALA A 155 -19.01 -13.79 -8.18
CA ALA A 155 -17.60 -13.99 -8.45
C ALA A 155 -17.01 -15.25 -7.83
N GLY A 156 -17.83 -16.13 -7.23
CA GLY A 156 -17.31 -17.27 -6.48
C GLY A 156 -16.55 -18.31 -7.32
N PHE A 157 -16.85 -18.39 -8.62
CA PHE A 157 -16.14 -19.30 -9.54
C PHE A 157 -14.66 -18.91 -9.74
N LEU A 158 -14.30 -17.63 -9.57
CA LEU A 158 -12.92 -17.16 -9.76
C LEU A 158 -11.96 -17.79 -8.74
N ARG A 159 -12.46 -18.15 -7.56
CA ARG A 159 -11.66 -18.78 -6.51
C ARG A 159 -11.07 -20.12 -6.96
N SER A 160 -11.83 -20.95 -7.68
CA SER A 160 -11.32 -22.21 -8.22
C SER A 160 -10.32 -22.03 -9.36
N LEU A 161 -10.28 -20.84 -9.97
CA LEU A 161 -9.38 -20.49 -11.06
C LEU A 161 -8.13 -19.73 -10.58
N ASN A 162 -7.99 -19.52 -9.26
CA ASN A 162 -6.94 -18.68 -8.68
C ASN A 162 -6.94 -17.25 -9.24
N MET A 163 -8.14 -16.73 -9.51
CA MET A 163 -8.37 -15.38 -10.03
C MET A 163 -9.09 -14.51 -9.01
N SER A 164 -8.92 -13.19 -9.13
CA SER A 164 -9.58 -12.19 -8.31
C SER A 164 -10.18 -11.07 -9.19
N ILE A 165 -11.09 -10.28 -8.62
CA ILE A 165 -11.62 -9.08 -9.29
C ILE A 165 -10.78 -7.88 -8.84
N ARG A 166 -10.22 -7.17 -9.81
CA ARG A 166 -9.42 -5.96 -9.59
C ARG A 166 -10.29 -4.71 -9.55
N LYS A 167 -11.21 -4.58 -10.51
CA LYS A 167 -12.05 -3.39 -10.67
C LYS A 167 -13.39 -3.78 -11.27
N VAL A 168 -14.44 -3.07 -10.85
CA VAL A 168 -15.78 -3.12 -11.46
C VAL A 168 -16.23 -1.71 -11.76
N LEU A 169 -16.87 -1.51 -12.91
CA LEU A 169 -17.53 -0.26 -13.29
C LEU A 169 -18.81 -0.58 -14.05
N LEU A 170 -19.80 0.30 -13.95
CA LEU A 170 -20.99 0.27 -14.81
C LEU A 170 -20.80 1.27 -15.96
N SER A 171 -21.37 0.96 -17.12
CA SER A 171 -21.52 1.95 -18.18
C SER A 171 -22.35 3.15 -17.68
N PRO A 172 -22.23 4.34 -18.29
CA PRO A 172 -22.93 5.54 -17.83
C PRO A 172 -24.47 5.40 -17.81
N ASP A 173 -25.04 4.59 -18.71
CA ASP A 173 -26.46 4.23 -18.72
C ASP A 173 -26.83 3.04 -17.82
N HIS A 174 -25.84 2.47 -17.12
CA HIS A 174 -25.98 1.35 -16.20
C HIS A 174 -26.49 0.04 -16.85
N ASN A 175 -26.29 -0.12 -18.16
CA ASN A 175 -26.69 -1.30 -18.93
C ASN A 175 -25.61 -2.36 -19.07
N ILE A 176 -24.33 -1.99 -18.97
CA ILE A 176 -23.20 -2.92 -19.04
C ILE A 176 -22.45 -2.93 -17.70
N PHE A 177 -22.30 -4.11 -17.12
CA PHE A 177 -21.45 -4.34 -15.97
C PHE A 177 -20.07 -4.83 -16.42
N ALA A 178 -19.08 -3.95 -16.32
CA ALA A 178 -17.71 -4.25 -16.68
C ALA A 178 -16.92 -4.69 -15.44
N TYR A 179 -16.18 -5.81 -15.54
CA TYR A 179 -15.34 -6.29 -14.46
C TYR A 179 -14.00 -6.82 -14.99
N ASN A 180 -12.91 -6.36 -14.37
CA ASN A 180 -11.56 -6.77 -14.69
C ASN A 180 -11.08 -7.84 -13.70
N THR A 181 -10.61 -8.95 -14.26
CA THR A 181 -10.10 -10.10 -13.51
C THR A 181 -8.60 -10.22 -13.65
N GLU A 182 -7.93 -10.67 -12.60
CA GLU A 182 -6.49 -10.96 -12.62
C GLU A 182 -6.20 -12.35 -12.06
N THR A 183 -5.13 -12.96 -12.53
CA THR A 183 -4.50 -14.08 -11.83
C THR A 183 -3.64 -13.52 -10.70
N GLU A 184 -3.67 -14.13 -9.52
CA GLU A 184 -3.00 -13.62 -8.32
C GLU A 184 -1.53 -13.23 -8.58
N GLY A 185 -1.23 -11.94 -8.40
CA GLY A 185 0.12 -11.38 -8.52
C GLY A 185 0.51 -10.89 -9.92
N MET A 186 -0.39 -10.95 -10.90
CA MET A 186 -0.13 -10.41 -12.25
C MET A 186 -0.52 -8.93 -12.39
N GLU A 187 -1.50 -8.44 -11.63
CA GLU A 187 -1.96 -7.04 -11.60
C GLU A 187 -2.60 -6.51 -12.90
N TYR A 188 -2.73 -7.34 -13.93
CA TYR A 188 -3.52 -7.13 -15.15
C TYR A 188 -4.23 -8.44 -15.54
N GLY A 189 -5.19 -8.37 -16.47
CA GLY A 189 -5.85 -9.55 -17.01
C GLY A 189 -7.07 -9.21 -17.85
N ASP A 190 -8.09 -10.05 -17.80
CA ASP A 190 -9.22 -9.94 -18.72
C ASP A 190 -10.26 -8.93 -18.21
N LEU A 191 -10.67 -8.01 -19.07
CA LEU A 191 -11.83 -7.14 -18.89
C LEU A 191 -13.06 -7.77 -19.54
N HIS A 192 -14.06 -8.09 -18.73
CA HIS A 192 -15.33 -8.65 -19.18
C HIS A 192 -16.41 -7.58 -19.23
N LEU A 193 -17.12 -7.46 -20.35
CA LEU A 193 -18.19 -6.51 -20.58
C LEU A 193 -19.52 -7.27 -20.62
N LYS A 194 -20.22 -7.32 -19.47
CA LYS A 194 -21.48 -8.04 -19.32
C LYS A 194 -22.67 -7.12 -19.56
N ASP A 195 -23.36 -7.30 -20.68
CA ASP A 195 -24.64 -6.64 -20.95
C ASP A 195 -25.74 -7.22 -20.04
N LEU A 196 -26.44 -6.35 -19.32
CA LEU A 196 -27.44 -6.73 -18.32
C LEU A 196 -28.83 -6.99 -18.91
N HIS A 197 -29.06 -6.68 -20.19
CA HIS A 197 -30.30 -6.99 -20.93
C HIS A 197 -30.19 -8.27 -21.75
N LYS A 198 -28.98 -8.63 -22.20
CA LYS A 198 -28.73 -9.80 -23.06
C LYS A 198 -28.77 -11.15 -22.34
N GLU A 199 -28.80 -11.17 -21.01
CA GLU A 199 -28.84 -12.42 -20.23
C GLU A 199 -30.09 -13.26 -20.52
N THR A 200 -31.13 -12.66 -21.11
CA THR A 200 -32.33 -13.35 -21.61
C THR A 200 -32.20 -14.00 -23.00
N GLN A 201 -31.10 -13.80 -23.76
CA GLN A 201 -31.01 -14.22 -25.18
C GLN A 201 -29.83 -15.15 -25.55
N GLY A 202 -28.93 -15.50 -24.62
CA GLY A 202 -27.87 -16.50 -24.88
C GLY A 202 -26.70 -16.01 -25.75
N GLU A 203 -26.55 -14.70 -25.95
CA GLU A 203 -25.39 -14.09 -26.60
C GLU A 203 -24.15 -14.11 -25.68
N LYS A 204 -22.94 -14.20 -26.26
CA LYS A 204 -21.69 -14.15 -25.51
C LYS A 204 -21.32 -12.71 -25.14
N ASN A 205 -20.87 -12.52 -23.90
CA ASN A 205 -20.25 -11.26 -23.46
C ASN A 205 -18.93 -11.02 -24.18
N GLU A 206 -18.57 -9.74 -24.31
CA GLU A 206 -17.29 -9.31 -24.87
C GLU A 206 -16.18 -9.34 -23.80
N THR A 207 -14.97 -9.75 -24.19
CA THR A 207 -13.81 -9.86 -23.31
C THR A 207 -12.59 -9.27 -23.99
N LEU A 208 -11.92 -8.33 -23.32
CA LEU A 208 -10.64 -7.77 -23.74
C LEU A 208 -9.52 -8.36 -22.89
N HIS A 209 -8.43 -8.74 -23.54
CA HIS A 209 -7.27 -9.34 -22.88
C HIS A 209 -6.19 -8.30 -22.55
N ASP A 210 -5.31 -8.65 -21.62
CA ASP A 210 -4.14 -7.85 -21.23
C ASP A 210 -4.44 -6.44 -20.69
N VAL A 211 -5.61 -6.27 -20.06
CA VAL A 211 -6.08 -5.00 -19.51
C VAL A 211 -5.58 -4.78 -18.07
N PHE A 212 -4.92 -3.64 -17.85
CA PHE A 212 -4.40 -3.22 -16.55
C PHE A 212 -5.39 -2.34 -15.74
N ASN A 213 -5.92 -1.30 -16.40
CA ASN A 213 -7.00 -0.43 -15.90
C ASN A 213 -7.92 -0.05 -17.06
N PHE A 214 -9.17 0.28 -16.76
CA PHE A 214 -10.18 0.70 -17.74
C PHE A 214 -11.14 1.75 -17.17
N VAL A 215 -11.69 2.60 -18.04
CA VAL A 215 -12.78 3.53 -17.74
C VAL A 215 -13.76 3.66 -18.90
N TRP A 216 -15.00 4.02 -18.60
CA TRP A 216 -15.99 4.37 -19.60
C TRP A 216 -15.80 5.82 -20.04
N ALA A 217 -15.79 6.05 -21.36
CA ALA A 217 -15.98 7.39 -21.91
C ALA A 217 -17.47 7.70 -22.05
N ASN A 218 -18.20 6.81 -22.71
CA ASN A 218 -19.64 6.91 -22.95
C ASN A 218 -20.25 5.50 -22.94
N ASN A 219 -21.47 5.31 -23.46
CA ASN A 219 -22.14 4.00 -23.47
C ASN A 219 -21.58 3.02 -24.51
N GLU A 220 -20.74 3.49 -25.44
CA GLU A 220 -20.25 2.75 -26.60
C GLU A 220 -18.74 2.57 -26.61
N THR A 221 -18.00 3.32 -25.79
CA THR A 221 -16.53 3.34 -25.81
C THR A 221 -15.93 3.17 -24.41
N VAL A 222 -14.99 2.22 -24.31
CA VAL A 222 -14.15 1.97 -23.14
C VAL A 222 -12.71 2.35 -23.47
N TYR A 223 -12.07 3.12 -22.60
CA TYR A 223 -10.62 3.31 -22.65
C TYR A 223 -9.97 2.33 -21.69
N TYR A 224 -8.86 1.72 -22.10
CA TYR A 224 -8.10 0.81 -21.27
C TYR A 224 -6.59 0.97 -21.44
N THR A 225 -5.85 0.56 -20.43
CA THR A 225 -4.37 0.57 -20.42
C THR A 225 -3.81 -0.83 -20.55
N VAL A 226 -2.70 -0.94 -21.27
CA VAL A 226 -1.96 -2.19 -21.48
C VAL A 226 -0.55 -2.03 -20.92
N PRO A 227 -0.04 -3.02 -20.15
CA PRO A 227 1.30 -2.98 -19.62
C PRO A 227 2.36 -3.42 -20.64
N ASN A 228 3.59 -2.94 -20.48
CA ASN A 228 4.75 -3.42 -21.23
C ASN A 228 5.29 -4.74 -20.65
N GLU A 229 6.44 -5.16 -21.16
CA GLU A 229 7.13 -6.36 -20.71
C GLU A 229 7.51 -6.34 -19.21
N GLN A 230 7.83 -5.16 -18.69
CA GLN A 230 8.10 -4.88 -17.27
C GLN A 230 6.81 -4.51 -16.52
N LEU A 231 5.64 -4.98 -16.95
CA LEU A 231 4.32 -4.70 -16.35
C LEU A 231 3.98 -3.21 -16.11
N ARG A 232 4.70 -2.27 -16.75
CA ARG A 232 4.44 -0.83 -16.66
C ARG A 232 3.32 -0.49 -17.64
N PRO A 233 2.15 0.01 -17.19
CA PRO A 233 1.13 0.53 -18.09
C PRO A 233 1.71 1.72 -18.86
N TYR A 234 1.74 1.61 -20.19
CA TYR A 234 2.38 2.60 -21.06
C TYR A 234 1.56 2.96 -22.30
N ARG A 235 0.60 2.09 -22.69
CA ARG A 235 -0.31 2.35 -23.81
C ARG A 235 -1.74 2.50 -23.35
N VAL A 236 -2.46 3.39 -24.01
CA VAL A 236 -3.91 3.59 -23.87
C VAL A 236 -4.58 3.24 -25.19
N TYR A 237 -5.58 2.37 -25.12
CA TYR A 237 -6.43 1.99 -26.24
C TYR A 237 -7.86 2.44 -26.01
N ALA A 238 -8.56 2.77 -27.10
CA ALA A 238 -10.01 2.95 -27.12
C ALA A 238 -10.66 1.75 -27.81
N HIS A 239 -11.56 1.10 -27.10
CA HIS A 239 -12.37 -0.02 -27.56
C HIS A 239 -13.81 0.43 -27.78
N ARG A 240 -14.34 0.15 -28.97
CA ARG A 240 -15.76 0.35 -29.26
C ARG A 240 -16.52 -0.95 -29.06
N ILE A 241 -17.56 -0.93 -28.24
CA ILE A 241 -18.37 -2.10 -27.90
C ILE A 241 -18.85 -2.81 -29.17
N GLY A 242 -18.68 -4.14 -29.22
CA GLY A 242 -19.10 -4.98 -30.33
C GLY A 242 -18.13 -5.03 -31.50
N THR A 243 -16.89 -4.55 -31.35
CA THR A 243 -15.81 -4.67 -32.35
C THR A 243 -14.74 -5.66 -31.88
N ALA A 244 -13.87 -6.14 -32.78
CA ALA A 244 -12.80 -7.02 -32.35
C ALA A 244 -11.70 -6.21 -31.64
N GLN A 245 -11.08 -6.77 -30.59
CA GLN A 245 -10.00 -6.09 -29.85
C GLN A 245 -8.81 -5.68 -30.77
N GLU A 246 -8.58 -6.41 -31.86
CA GLU A 246 -7.55 -6.08 -32.85
C GLU A 246 -7.84 -4.79 -33.65
N ASP A 247 -9.09 -4.33 -33.66
CA ASP A 247 -9.52 -3.08 -34.28
C ASP A 247 -9.43 -1.87 -33.33
N ASP A 248 -9.03 -2.09 -32.07
CA ASP A 248 -8.95 -1.04 -31.06
C ASP A 248 -7.91 0.03 -31.44
N VAL A 249 -8.27 1.29 -31.22
CA VAL A 249 -7.44 2.43 -31.59
C VAL A 249 -6.39 2.68 -30.50
N LEU A 250 -5.12 2.72 -30.88
CA LEU A 250 -4.04 3.23 -30.00
C LEU A 250 -4.20 4.75 -29.86
N VAL A 251 -4.53 5.20 -28.65
CA VAL A 251 -4.77 6.62 -28.34
C VAL A 251 -3.48 7.31 -27.88
N TYR A 252 -2.70 6.65 -27.03
CA TYR A 252 -1.49 7.22 -26.46
C TYR A 252 -0.46 6.14 -26.12
N GLU A 253 0.82 6.47 -26.24
CA GLU A 253 1.97 5.64 -25.86
C GLU A 253 3.01 6.49 -25.12
N GLU A 254 3.42 6.03 -23.93
CA GLU A 254 4.49 6.63 -23.13
C GLU A 254 5.81 5.92 -23.38
N THR A 255 6.76 6.67 -23.94
CA THR A 255 8.08 6.19 -24.33
C THR A 255 9.12 6.26 -23.20
N ASP A 256 8.86 7.04 -22.15
CA ASP A 256 9.75 7.10 -20.98
C ASP A 256 9.47 5.91 -20.04
N ASP A 257 10.48 5.06 -19.85
CA ASP A 257 10.37 3.85 -19.03
C ASP A 257 10.24 4.12 -17.52
N THR A 258 10.44 5.36 -17.08
CA THR A 258 10.25 5.78 -15.69
C THR A 258 8.83 6.28 -15.39
N VAL A 259 7.95 6.33 -16.39
CA VAL A 259 6.64 6.97 -16.32
C VAL A 259 5.52 5.97 -16.49
N PHE A 260 4.56 5.99 -15.56
CA PHE A 260 3.39 5.14 -15.57
C PHE A 260 2.20 5.88 -16.18
N VAL A 261 1.45 5.21 -17.04
CA VAL A 261 0.22 5.75 -17.64
C VAL A 261 -0.99 5.19 -16.92
N ASP A 262 -1.86 6.09 -16.47
CA ASP A 262 -3.17 5.76 -15.92
C ASP A 262 -4.29 6.50 -16.66
N ILE A 263 -5.52 6.04 -16.49
CA ILE A 263 -6.71 6.65 -17.05
C ILE A 263 -7.83 6.79 -16.00
N THR A 264 -8.49 7.94 -16.04
CA THR A 264 -9.69 8.22 -15.22
C THR A 264 -10.74 8.95 -16.06
N SER A 265 -12.01 8.88 -15.65
CA SER A 265 -13.05 9.76 -16.20
C SER A 265 -13.24 10.92 -15.24
N THR A 266 -13.42 12.14 -15.75
CA THR A 266 -13.83 13.27 -14.92
C THR A 266 -15.18 12.97 -14.30
N LYS A 267 -15.46 13.52 -13.11
CA LYS A 267 -16.63 13.09 -12.35
C LYS A 267 -17.96 13.50 -12.99
N ASP A 268 -17.93 14.54 -13.81
CA ASP A 268 -19.03 14.97 -14.68
C ASP A 268 -19.09 14.22 -16.03
N MET A 269 -18.21 13.22 -16.24
CA MET A 269 -18.10 12.38 -17.42
C MET A 269 -17.80 13.11 -18.73
N LYS A 270 -17.35 14.38 -18.68
CA LYS A 270 -17.04 15.16 -19.87
C LYS A 270 -15.75 14.72 -20.57
N TYR A 271 -14.74 14.33 -19.79
CA TYR A 271 -13.43 13.96 -20.32
C TYR A 271 -12.94 12.61 -19.77
N VAL A 272 -12.19 11.89 -20.60
CA VAL A 272 -11.25 10.87 -20.15
C VAL A 272 -9.88 11.52 -19.99
N THR A 273 -9.28 11.41 -18.81
CA THR A 273 -7.92 11.88 -18.53
C THR A 273 -6.93 10.75 -18.76
N ILE A 274 -5.83 11.02 -19.48
CA ILE A 274 -4.65 10.16 -19.59
C ILE A 274 -3.57 10.79 -18.71
N ASN A 275 -3.17 10.09 -17.66
CA ASN A 275 -2.28 10.59 -16.62
C ASN A 275 -0.92 9.89 -16.69
N SER A 276 0.10 10.58 -17.20
CA SER A 276 1.47 10.08 -17.27
C SER A 276 2.28 10.59 -16.09
N ASN A 277 2.55 9.72 -15.11
CA ASN A 277 3.17 10.07 -13.84
C ASN A 277 4.50 9.32 -13.62
N SER A 278 5.58 10.06 -13.37
CA SER A 278 6.81 9.54 -12.74
C SER A 278 6.71 9.64 -11.21
N LEU A 279 7.74 9.29 -10.44
CA LEU A 279 7.72 9.47 -8.98
C LEU A 279 7.53 10.92 -8.49
N SER A 280 7.93 11.92 -9.28
CA SER A 280 7.91 13.33 -8.85
C SER A 280 7.26 14.30 -9.83
N SER A 281 6.80 13.82 -10.98
CA SER A 281 6.30 14.68 -12.06
C SER A 281 5.10 14.07 -12.76
N SER A 282 4.14 14.92 -13.16
CA SER A 282 2.91 14.52 -13.85
C SER A 282 2.79 15.19 -15.23
N GLU A 283 2.08 14.55 -16.15
CA GLU A 283 1.62 15.12 -17.40
C GLU A 283 0.24 14.55 -17.76
N ILE A 284 -0.76 15.41 -17.84
CA ILE A 284 -2.15 15.02 -18.03
C ILE A 284 -2.61 15.48 -19.41
N ARG A 285 -3.18 14.54 -20.16
CA ARG A 285 -3.93 14.81 -21.40
C ARG A 285 -5.40 14.52 -21.16
N VAL A 286 -6.28 15.21 -21.88
CA VAL A 286 -7.72 14.96 -21.85
C VAL A 286 -8.25 14.65 -23.24
N VAL A 287 -9.21 13.74 -23.30
CA VAL A 287 -9.94 13.37 -24.51
C VAL A 287 -11.43 13.57 -24.23
N ASP A 288 -12.15 14.24 -25.14
CA ASP A 288 -13.60 14.40 -24.98
C ASP A 288 -14.26 13.02 -24.97
N ALA A 289 -15.03 12.74 -23.92
CA ALA A 289 -15.66 11.44 -23.70
C ALA A 289 -16.78 11.16 -24.71
N THR A 290 -17.23 12.16 -25.46
CA THR A 290 -18.24 12.06 -26.53
C THR A 290 -17.66 11.77 -27.91
N HIS A 291 -16.34 11.63 -28.05
CA HIS A 291 -15.71 11.28 -29.32
C HIS A 291 -16.29 9.98 -29.90
N ASP A 292 -16.72 10.02 -31.16
CA ASP A 292 -17.32 8.90 -31.86
C ASP A 292 -16.29 8.17 -32.74
N TYR A 293 -15.86 7.00 -32.27
CA TYR A 293 -14.93 6.13 -32.99
C TYR A 293 -15.55 5.44 -34.21
N ALA A 294 -16.87 5.54 -34.44
CA ALA A 294 -17.49 5.09 -35.67
C ALA A 294 -17.24 6.05 -36.84
N THR A 295 -17.06 7.35 -36.56
CA THR A 295 -16.88 8.38 -37.59
C THR A 295 -15.42 8.81 -37.72
N SER A 296 -14.63 8.77 -36.65
CA SER A 296 -13.20 9.11 -36.69
C SER A 296 -12.38 8.24 -35.75
N THR A 297 -11.29 7.64 -36.26
CA THR A 297 -10.31 6.90 -35.44
C THR A 297 -9.28 7.82 -34.77
N GLN A 298 -9.35 9.13 -34.98
CA GLN A 298 -8.41 10.09 -34.40
C GLN A 298 -9.15 10.99 -33.40
N PRO A 299 -9.04 10.72 -32.09
CA PRO A 299 -9.56 11.63 -31.07
C PRO A 299 -8.73 12.91 -30.99
N HIS A 300 -9.37 14.02 -30.63
CA HIS A 300 -8.63 15.21 -30.22
C HIS A 300 -8.08 15.02 -28.81
N ILE A 301 -6.75 15.00 -28.68
CA ILE A 301 -6.04 14.84 -27.40
C ILE A 301 -5.49 16.21 -26.99
N GLN A 302 -6.04 16.81 -25.94
CA GLN A 302 -5.59 18.09 -25.41
C GLN A 302 -4.58 17.87 -24.28
N LEU A 303 -3.36 18.38 -24.44
CA LEU A 303 -2.39 18.44 -23.35
C LEU A 303 -2.75 19.60 -22.41
N VAL A 304 -2.82 19.35 -21.11
CA VAL A 304 -3.12 20.40 -20.12
C VAL A 304 -1.88 21.24 -19.81
N GLN A 305 -0.76 20.60 -19.49
CA GLN A 305 0.54 21.23 -19.23
C GLN A 305 1.68 20.24 -19.57
N PRO A 306 2.71 20.62 -20.33
CA PRO A 306 3.87 19.75 -20.55
C PRO A 306 4.53 19.32 -19.23
N ARG A 307 5.06 18.10 -19.18
CA ARG A 307 5.78 17.59 -18.01
C ARG A 307 6.92 18.53 -17.61
N GLU A 308 6.96 18.88 -16.32
CA GLU A 308 8.08 19.61 -15.72
C GLU A 308 8.63 18.80 -14.54
N LYS A 309 9.95 18.77 -14.40
CA LYS A 309 10.62 18.03 -13.33
C LYS A 309 10.14 18.54 -11.97
N ASP A 310 9.78 17.61 -11.09
CA ASP A 310 9.34 17.83 -9.71
C ASP A 310 7.99 18.58 -9.58
N ILE A 311 7.25 18.72 -10.70
CA ILE A 311 5.91 19.29 -10.73
C ILE A 311 4.87 18.20 -10.95
N GLU A 312 4.06 18.00 -9.92
CA GLU A 312 2.89 17.12 -9.95
C GLU A 312 1.64 17.96 -10.14
N TYR A 313 0.73 17.47 -10.98
CA TYR A 313 -0.59 18.03 -11.11
C TYR A 313 -1.61 16.98 -11.57
N TYR A 314 -2.84 17.13 -11.10
CA TYR A 314 -3.96 16.23 -11.39
C TYR A 314 -5.19 17.06 -11.72
N VAL A 315 -5.97 16.59 -12.68
CA VAL A 315 -7.10 17.36 -13.23
C VAL A 315 -8.42 16.65 -12.94
N ASP A 316 -9.45 17.46 -12.68
CA ASP A 316 -10.85 17.07 -12.80
C ASP A 316 -11.59 18.20 -13.50
N HIS A 317 -12.83 17.96 -13.88
CA HIS A 317 -13.60 18.91 -14.67
C HIS A 317 -14.98 19.13 -14.06
N HIS A 318 -15.45 20.38 -14.18
CA HIS A 318 -16.83 20.73 -13.92
C HIS A 318 -17.20 21.97 -14.75
N LYS A 319 -18.26 21.82 -15.56
CA LYS A 319 -18.82 22.83 -16.48
C LYS A 319 -17.88 23.23 -17.62
N ASP A 320 -17.15 24.33 -17.45
CA ASP A 320 -16.26 24.96 -18.43
C ASP A 320 -14.87 25.18 -17.81
N THR A 321 -14.59 24.45 -16.72
CA THR A 321 -13.45 24.70 -15.85
C THR A 321 -12.78 23.38 -15.49
N PHE A 322 -11.47 23.30 -15.75
CA PHE A 322 -10.60 22.34 -15.12
C PHE A 322 -10.24 22.81 -13.71
N TYR A 323 -10.44 21.94 -12.72
CA TYR A 323 -9.82 22.07 -11.42
C TYR A 323 -8.50 21.31 -11.46
N ILE A 324 -7.47 21.84 -10.79
CA ILE A 324 -6.10 21.36 -10.90
C ILE A 324 -5.49 21.29 -9.50
N LEU A 325 -5.28 20.08 -8.98
CA LEU A 325 -4.50 19.88 -7.76
C LEU A 325 -3.03 19.84 -8.15
N THR A 326 -2.20 20.76 -7.65
CA THR A 326 -0.79 20.85 -8.06
C THR A 326 0.15 21.28 -6.94
N ASN A 327 1.41 20.88 -7.02
CA ASN A 327 2.49 21.38 -6.17
C ASN A 327 3.29 22.55 -6.80
N ALA A 328 2.81 23.10 -7.92
CA ALA A 328 3.47 24.18 -8.64
C ALA A 328 3.65 25.46 -7.80
N ASP A 329 4.55 26.32 -8.25
CA ASP A 329 4.81 27.66 -7.69
C ASP A 329 5.25 27.62 -6.22
N GLY A 330 5.95 26.55 -5.83
CA GLY A 330 6.45 26.35 -4.47
C GLY A 330 5.41 25.80 -3.49
N ALA A 331 4.20 25.45 -3.95
CA ALA A 331 3.15 24.88 -3.11
C ALA A 331 3.43 23.39 -2.81
N THR A 332 4.51 23.06 -2.11
CA THR A 332 4.95 21.66 -1.89
C THR A 332 3.90 20.78 -1.20
N ASN A 333 2.98 21.37 -0.44
CA ASN A 333 1.86 20.67 0.19
C ASN A 333 0.56 20.69 -0.62
N PHE A 334 0.70 20.96 -1.92
CA PHE A 334 -0.35 21.11 -2.92
C PHE A 334 -1.29 22.30 -2.67
N LYS A 335 -1.70 22.91 -3.77
CA LYS A 335 -2.78 23.89 -3.86
C LYS A 335 -3.81 23.42 -4.87
N LEU A 336 -5.03 23.93 -4.75
CA LEU A 336 -6.07 23.74 -5.75
C LEU A 336 -6.14 24.99 -6.60
N ALA A 337 -5.91 24.84 -7.90
CA ALA A 337 -6.07 25.88 -8.91
C ALA A 337 -7.22 25.53 -9.85
N ARG A 338 -7.57 26.47 -10.73
CA ARG A 338 -8.53 26.28 -11.81
C ARG A 338 -8.08 26.96 -13.10
N MET A 339 -8.58 26.47 -14.23
CA MET A 339 -8.34 27.02 -15.56
C MET A 339 -9.56 26.77 -16.45
N PRO A 340 -9.95 27.69 -17.36
CA PRO A 340 -10.94 27.40 -18.39
C PRO A 340 -10.57 26.16 -19.22
N ASP A 341 -11.55 25.33 -19.57
CA ASP A 341 -11.32 24.05 -20.27
C ASP A 341 -10.84 24.21 -21.72
N ASN A 342 -11.07 25.38 -22.32
CA ASN A 342 -10.61 25.77 -23.65
C ASN A 342 -9.19 26.39 -23.67
N MET A 343 -8.52 26.46 -22.52
CA MET A 343 -7.14 26.94 -22.41
C MET A 343 -6.19 25.77 -22.10
N ILE A 344 -4.90 26.01 -22.33
CA ILE A 344 -3.81 25.09 -21.98
C ILE A 344 -2.67 25.90 -21.38
N GLY A 345 -1.90 25.31 -20.49
CA GLY A 345 -0.71 25.98 -19.94
C GLY A 345 -0.92 26.55 -18.54
N ARG A 346 0.12 26.42 -17.73
CA ARG A 346 0.18 26.88 -16.33
C ARG A 346 -0.03 28.39 -16.19
N GLU A 347 0.29 29.18 -17.21
CA GLU A 347 0.07 30.63 -17.23
C GLU A 347 -1.41 31.05 -17.04
N HIS A 348 -2.35 30.14 -17.25
CA HIS A 348 -3.78 30.37 -17.07
C HIS A 348 -4.33 29.82 -15.75
N TRP A 349 -3.48 29.21 -14.91
CA TRP A 349 -3.91 28.65 -13.64
C TRP A 349 -4.18 29.77 -12.63
N GLN A 350 -5.35 29.71 -11.99
CA GLN A 350 -5.75 30.63 -10.95
C GLN A 350 -5.99 29.86 -9.65
N ASP A 351 -5.34 30.30 -8.57
CA ASP A 351 -5.46 29.64 -7.28
C ASP A 351 -6.89 29.77 -6.72
N VAL A 352 -7.44 28.66 -6.25
CA VAL A 352 -8.74 28.55 -5.59
C VAL A 352 -8.54 28.34 -4.08
N ILE A 353 -7.69 27.37 -3.71
CA ILE A 353 -7.37 27.08 -2.32
C ILE A 353 -5.86 26.93 -2.19
N THR A 354 -5.26 27.76 -1.33
CA THR A 354 -3.88 27.63 -0.89
C THR A 354 -3.87 27.25 0.58
N MET A 355 -3.30 26.09 0.89
CA MET A 355 -3.21 25.56 2.25
C MET A 355 -2.15 26.30 3.07
N ALA A 356 -2.32 26.31 4.40
CA ALA A 356 -1.26 26.78 5.30
C ALA A 356 -0.02 25.86 5.25
N GLU A 357 1.12 26.33 5.74
CA GLU A 357 2.38 25.57 5.70
C GLU A 357 2.30 24.21 6.43
N ASN A 358 1.50 24.13 7.50
CA ASN A 358 1.27 22.90 8.27
C ASN A 358 0.10 22.05 7.75
N GLU A 359 -0.47 22.41 6.60
CA GLU A 359 -1.56 21.73 5.94
C GLU A 359 -1.13 21.13 4.61
N LYS A 360 -1.77 20.04 4.21
CA LYS A 360 -1.55 19.38 2.91
C LYS A 360 -2.86 18.92 2.32
N ILE A 361 -3.06 19.16 1.02
CA ILE A 361 -4.11 18.50 0.25
C ILE A 361 -3.63 17.10 -0.14
N GLU A 362 -4.43 16.08 0.17
CA GLU A 362 -4.19 14.71 -0.25
C GLU A 362 -5.10 14.32 -1.41
N ASP A 363 -6.33 14.84 -1.47
CA ASP A 363 -7.30 14.49 -2.50
C ASP A 363 -8.38 15.59 -2.64
N VAL A 364 -9.02 15.67 -3.81
CA VAL A 364 -10.16 16.53 -4.09
C VAL A 364 -11.23 15.74 -4.83
N ASP A 365 -12.47 15.88 -4.38
CA ASP A 365 -13.67 15.29 -4.98
C ASP A 365 -14.62 16.42 -5.42
N VAL A 366 -15.04 16.39 -6.69
CA VAL A 366 -15.79 17.48 -7.33
C VAL A 366 -17.27 17.11 -7.39
N PHE A 367 -18.16 18.03 -7.03
CA PHE A 367 -19.61 17.87 -7.11
C PHE A 367 -20.22 19.07 -7.83
N GLN A 368 -21.48 18.94 -8.25
CA GLN A 368 -22.22 20.00 -8.96
C GLN A 368 -22.12 21.39 -8.28
N ASN A 369 -22.16 21.43 -6.95
CA ASN A 369 -22.18 22.68 -6.18
C ASN A 369 -21.01 22.83 -5.19
N HIS A 370 -20.17 21.82 -5.01
CA HIS A 370 -19.12 21.82 -3.98
C HIS A 370 -17.84 21.13 -4.45
N LEU A 371 -16.72 21.53 -3.89
CA LEU A 371 -15.47 20.77 -3.88
C LEU A 371 -15.25 20.23 -2.47
N VAL A 372 -14.91 18.95 -2.34
CA VAL A 372 -14.54 18.33 -1.06
C VAL A 372 -13.06 18.04 -1.09
N ILE A 373 -12.32 18.66 -0.18
CA ILE A 373 -10.87 18.57 -0.08
C ILE A 373 -10.54 17.67 1.11
N TYR A 374 -9.86 16.57 0.85
CA TYR A 374 -9.31 15.69 1.87
C TYR A 374 -7.84 16.07 2.07
N GLY A 375 -7.44 16.21 3.33
CA GLY A 375 -6.09 16.67 3.61
C GLY A 375 -5.64 16.36 5.02
N ARG A 376 -4.56 17.02 5.41
CA ARG A 376 -4.03 16.98 6.78
C ARG A 376 -3.74 18.35 7.32
N ARG A 377 -3.78 18.46 8.64
CA ARG A 377 -3.25 19.58 9.42
C ARG A 377 -2.44 19.01 10.58
N ASP A 378 -1.16 19.41 10.71
CA ASP A 378 -0.24 18.90 11.74
C ASP A 378 -0.12 17.34 11.75
N GLY A 379 -0.26 16.75 10.56
CA GLY A 379 -0.26 15.30 10.35
C GLY A 379 -1.48 14.55 10.85
N LEU A 380 -2.58 15.23 11.11
CA LEU A 380 -3.90 14.65 11.40
C LEU A 380 -4.85 14.90 10.23
N PRO A 381 -5.77 13.97 9.93
CA PRO A 381 -6.69 14.12 8.80
C PRO A 381 -7.65 15.29 9.00
N MET A 382 -8.05 15.90 7.90
CA MET A 382 -9.09 16.93 7.83
C MET A 382 -9.89 16.80 6.53
N ILE A 383 -11.12 17.33 6.56
CA ILE A 383 -11.94 17.55 5.36
C ILE A 383 -12.34 19.02 5.33
N LEU A 384 -12.19 19.66 4.18
CA LEU A 384 -12.77 20.97 3.90
C LEU A 384 -13.82 20.83 2.79
N CYS A 385 -14.91 21.59 2.88
CA CYS A 385 -15.88 21.77 1.82
C CYS A 385 -15.77 23.20 1.30
N HIS A 386 -15.67 23.35 -0.02
CA HIS A 386 -15.69 24.63 -0.70
C HIS A 386 -16.96 24.74 -1.55
N ASP A 387 -17.82 25.68 -1.21
CA ASP A 387 -19.08 25.95 -1.90
C ASP A 387 -18.80 26.78 -3.15
N LEU A 388 -19.13 26.24 -4.33
CA LEU A 388 -18.86 26.88 -5.61
C LEU A 388 -19.73 28.12 -5.87
N SER A 389 -20.88 28.23 -5.21
CA SER A 389 -21.80 29.36 -5.35
C SER A 389 -21.42 30.54 -4.45
N THR A 390 -21.08 30.27 -3.19
CA THR A 390 -20.74 31.31 -2.20
C THR A 390 -19.24 31.59 -2.13
N GLN A 391 -18.41 30.69 -2.68
CA GLN A 391 -16.95 30.68 -2.54
C GLN A 391 -16.47 30.51 -1.08
N GLU A 392 -17.36 30.11 -0.16
CA GLU A 392 -17.00 29.82 1.23
C GLU A 392 -16.31 28.47 1.35
N THR A 393 -15.23 28.39 2.13
CA THR A 393 -14.58 27.14 2.53
C THR A 393 -14.77 26.91 4.03
N TYR A 394 -15.27 25.74 4.43
CA TYR A 394 -15.51 25.39 5.83
C TYR A 394 -15.08 23.96 6.16
N PRO A 395 -14.65 23.67 7.41
CA PRO A 395 -14.21 22.35 7.81
C PRO A 395 -15.38 21.42 8.17
N VAL A 396 -15.15 20.11 8.02
CA VAL A 396 -16.02 19.07 8.59
C VAL A 396 -15.42 18.57 9.90
N GLU A 397 -16.20 18.61 10.98
CA GLU A 397 -15.77 18.06 12.28
C GLU A 397 -15.77 16.52 12.23
N LEU A 398 -14.57 15.94 12.30
CA LEU A 398 -14.40 14.49 12.27
C LEU A 398 -14.79 13.85 13.63
N PRO A 399 -15.46 12.68 13.63
CA PRO A 399 -15.87 12.00 14.86
C PRO A 399 -14.70 11.58 15.78
N GLU A 400 -13.53 11.31 15.20
CA GLU A 400 -12.33 10.92 15.94
C GLU A 400 -11.09 11.64 15.39
N ARG A 401 -10.28 12.19 16.29
CA ARG A 401 -9.07 12.97 15.94
C ARG A 401 -7.95 12.11 15.37
N PHE A 402 -7.67 10.96 15.99
CA PHE A 402 -6.65 10.03 15.53
C PHE A 402 -7.31 8.93 14.72
N CYS A 403 -7.42 9.16 13.42
CA CYS A 403 -8.00 8.21 12.48
C CYS A 403 -7.28 8.27 11.14
N VAL A 404 -7.59 7.31 10.29
CA VAL A 404 -7.33 7.34 8.85
C VAL A 404 -8.63 7.71 8.18
N LEU A 405 -8.57 8.73 7.35
CA LEU A 405 -9.68 9.20 6.56
C LEU A 405 -9.61 8.55 5.17
N GLN A 406 -10.71 7.96 4.73
CA GLN A 406 -10.83 7.36 3.42
C GLN A 406 -12.11 7.90 2.76
N PRO A 407 -12.02 8.57 1.60
CA PRO A 407 -13.22 8.99 0.90
C PRO A 407 -13.99 7.76 0.41
N GLY A 408 -15.32 7.83 0.52
CA GLY A 408 -16.22 6.75 0.16
C GLY A 408 -16.52 6.70 -1.33
N THR A 409 -17.49 5.86 -1.68
CA THR A 409 -18.02 5.75 -3.05
C THR A 409 -19.03 6.88 -3.30
N ASN A 410 -18.60 7.95 -3.98
CA ASN A 410 -19.41 9.11 -4.34
C ASN A 410 -19.67 9.14 -5.86
N LEU A 411 -20.54 8.24 -6.35
CA LEU A 411 -20.80 8.12 -7.80
C LEU A 411 -21.67 9.24 -8.35
N ASP A 412 -22.64 9.70 -7.56
CA ASP A 412 -23.55 10.75 -8.00
C ASP A 412 -22.84 12.10 -7.96
N PHE A 413 -22.79 12.78 -9.11
CA PHE A 413 -22.20 14.11 -9.24
C PHE A 413 -23.15 15.21 -8.76
N ASP A 414 -24.46 15.01 -8.96
CA ASP A 414 -25.52 15.96 -8.64
C ASP A 414 -26.18 15.61 -7.29
N THR A 415 -25.37 15.71 -6.24
CA THR A 415 -25.78 15.41 -4.86
C THR A 415 -25.26 16.45 -3.89
N GLU A 416 -26.02 16.70 -2.83
CA GLU A 416 -25.60 17.52 -1.69
C GLU A 416 -24.87 16.70 -0.62
N LYS A 417 -24.71 15.40 -0.81
CA LYS A 417 -24.11 14.49 0.18
C LYS A 417 -22.87 13.81 -0.36
N PHE A 418 -21.81 13.81 0.43
CA PHE A 418 -20.67 12.94 0.20
C PHE A 418 -20.51 11.94 1.34
N ARG A 419 -19.98 10.77 1.01
CA ARG A 419 -19.68 9.69 1.94
C ARG A 419 -18.18 9.60 2.18
N PHE A 420 -17.82 9.32 3.42
CA PHE A 420 -16.46 8.96 3.80
C PHE A 420 -16.46 7.90 4.90
N SER A 421 -15.34 7.20 5.04
CA SER A 421 -15.09 6.28 6.13
C SER A 421 -13.90 6.75 6.95
N ILE A 422 -13.92 6.45 8.25
CA ILE A 422 -12.76 6.57 9.12
C ILE A 422 -12.38 5.21 9.69
N HIS A 423 -11.09 4.97 9.83
CA HIS A 423 -10.52 3.85 10.59
C HIS A 423 -9.78 4.43 11.78
N SER A 424 -10.04 3.95 12.99
CA SER A 424 -9.33 4.45 14.18
C SER A 424 -8.68 3.31 14.97
N PRO A 425 -7.78 3.59 15.92
CA PRO A 425 -7.16 2.55 16.72
C PRO A 425 -8.15 1.70 17.52
N PHE A 426 -9.36 2.23 17.78
CA PHE A 426 -10.34 1.68 18.71
C PHE A 426 -11.73 1.47 18.11
N ALA A 427 -11.88 1.56 16.79
CA ALA A 427 -13.10 1.25 16.08
C ALA A 427 -12.78 0.54 14.76
N HIS A 428 -13.68 -0.37 14.35
CA HIS A 428 -13.66 -0.85 12.96
C HIS A 428 -14.00 0.31 12.01
N GLU A 429 -13.88 0.07 10.71
CA GLU A 429 -14.30 1.04 9.69
C GLU A 429 -15.70 1.58 10.02
N SER A 430 -15.78 2.91 10.14
CA SER A 430 -17.01 3.63 10.44
C SER A 430 -17.31 4.58 9.29
N THR A 431 -18.49 4.45 8.69
CA THR A 431 -18.92 5.16 7.48
C THR A 431 -19.95 6.22 7.82
N TYR A 432 -19.77 7.41 7.25
CA TYR A 432 -20.59 8.59 7.48
C TYR A 432 -20.98 9.24 6.15
N ASP A 433 -22.20 9.79 6.12
CA ASP A 433 -22.65 10.73 5.10
C ASP A 433 -22.60 12.14 5.68
N TYR A 434 -22.03 13.06 4.94
CA TYR A 434 -22.06 14.48 5.26
C TYR A 434 -22.90 15.22 4.23
N ASP A 435 -23.92 15.91 4.73
CA ASP A 435 -24.80 16.77 3.96
C ASP A 435 -24.19 18.16 3.90
N MET A 436 -23.69 18.55 2.72
CA MET A 436 -22.88 19.76 2.51
C MET A 436 -23.73 21.03 2.69
N SER A 437 -25.01 21.01 2.30
CA SER A 437 -25.91 22.15 2.41
C SER A 437 -26.34 22.40 3.87
N SER A 438 -26.80 21.36 4.58
CA SER A 438 -27.20 21.48 5.99
C SER A 438 -26.04 21.38 6.98
N ARG A 439 -24.83 21.10 6.49
CA ARG A 439 -23.59 20.87 7.26
C ARG A 439 -23.74 19.77 8.33
N ARG A 440 -24.55 18.75 8.05
CA ARG A 440 -24.91 17.70 9.01
C ARG A 440 -24.23 16.37 8.71
N LEU A 441 -23.49 15.87 9.69
CA LEU A 441 -22.90 14.53 9.67
C LEU A 441 -23.89 13.47 10.15
N THR A 442 -24.04 12.38 9.39
CA THR A 442 -24.90 11.23 9.72
C THR A 442 -24.09 9.95 9.72
N SER A 443 -24.16 9.17 10.80
CA SER A 443 -23.58 7.84 10.86
C SER A 443 -24.40 6.87 10.00
N VAL A 444 -23.79 6.33 8.95
CA VAL A 444 -24.39 5.27 8.11
C VAL A 444 -24.13 3.90 8.73
N ARG A 445 -22.88 3.68 9.15
CA ARG A 445 -22.42 2.39 9.66
C ARG A 445 -21.30 2.58 10.65
N VAL A 446 -21.55 2.29 11.93
CA VAL A 446 -20.53 2.33 12.98
C VAL A 446 -20.52 0.96 13.67
N GLN A 447 -19.35 0.32 13.71
CA GLN A 447 -19.20 -1.01 14.29
C GLN A 447 -18.27 -0.95 15.52
N PRO A 448 -18.80 -1.17 16.73
CA PRO A 448 -17.95 -1.28 17.91
C PRO A 448 -17.15 -2.58 17.86
N ILE A 449 -15.98 -2.56 18.49
CA ILE A 449 -15.17 -3.77 18.63
C ILE A 449 -15.78 -4.65 19.71
N HIS A 450 -16.10 -5.90 19.34
CA HIS A 450 -16.75 -6.82 20.27
C HIS A 450 -15.87 -7.12 21.50
N ARG A 451 -16.46 -7.03 22.70
CA ARG A 451 -15.79 -7.30 24.00
C ARG A 451 -14.51 -6.47 24.23
N PHE A 452 -14.46 -5.25 23.71
CA PHE A 452 -13.38 -4.31 23.94
C PHE A 452 -13.93 -2.99 24.48
N ASP A 453 -13.49 -2.60 25.67
CA ASP A 453 -13.87 -1.33 26.28
C ASP A 453 -12.86 -0.26 25.89
N ARG A 454 -13.18 0.49 24.83
CA ARG A 454 -12.31 1.56 24.32
C ARG A 454 -12.06 2.68 25.33
N SER A 455 -12.93 2.86 26.33
CA SER A 455 -12.79 3.94 27.31
C SER A 455 -11.53 3.81 28.17
N LYS A 456 -10.99 2.60 28.31
CA LYS A 456 -9.77 2.26 29.06
C LYS A 456 -8.47 2.61 28.33
N TYR A 457 -8.54 2.96 27.05
CA TYR A 457 -7.36 3.19 26.21
C TYR A 457 -7.32 4.62 25.72
N ALA A 458 -6.12 5.11 25.44
CA ALA A 458 -5.87 6.43 24.87
C ALA A 458 -4.98 6.32 23.64
N CYS A 459 -5.20 7.24 22.71
CA CYS A 459 -4.31 7.53 21.60
C CYS A 459 -3.84 8.98 21.80
N THR A 460 -2.53 9.19 21.92
CA THR A 460 -1.95 10.51 22.21
C THR A 460 -0.77 10.80 21.29
N ARG A 461 -0.42 12.07 21.13
CA ARG A 461 0.74 12.52 20.34
C ARG A 461 1.78 13.12 21.29
N VAL A 462 3.02 12.64 21.18
CA VAL A 462 4.21 13.22 21.81
C VAL A 462 5.27 13.48 20.74
N TYR A 463 6.40 14.09 21.12
CA TYR A 463 7.48 14.43 20.18
C TYR A 463 8.84 14.04 20.75
N SER A 464 9.67 13.37 19.94
CA SER A 464 11.11 13.26 20.20
C SER A 464 11.85 14.38 19.49
N THR A 465 13.12 14.58 19.86
CA THR A 465 14.03 15.50 19.17
C THR A 465 15.08 14.66 18.48
N SER A 466 15.19 14.79 17.16
CA SER A 466 16.16 14.06 16.34
C SER A 466 17.57 14.63 16.50
N HIS A 467 18.54 13.95 15.90
CA HIS A 467 19.96 14.30 15.89
C HIS A 467 20.26 15.73 15.43
N ASP A 468 19.41 16.31 14.59
CA ASP A 468 19.53 17.67 14.03
C ASP A 468 18.60 18.70 14.70
N GLY A 469 17.93 18.32 15.80
CA GLY A 469 16.98 19.19 16.51
C GLY A 469 15.54 19.11 16.01
N THR A 470 15.27 18.42 14.89
CA THR A 470 13.93 18.25 14.32
C THR A 470 13.00 17.56 15.32
N LYS A 471 11.75 18.04 15.45
CA LYS A 471 10.74 17.40 16.32
C LYS A 471 10.02 16.29 15.56
N VAL A 472 10.29 15.04 15.90
CA VAL A 472 9.68 13.87 15.27
C VAL A 472 8.40 13.50 16.03
N PRO A 473 7.22 13.51 15.38
CA PRO A 473 5.96 13.14 16.03
C PRO A 473 5.94 11.64 16.37
N ILE A 474 5.33 11.29 17.51
CA ILE A 474 5.11 9.91 17.94
C ILE A 474 3.67 9.75 18.39
N THR A 475 2.91 8.85 17.75
CA THR A 475 1.58 8.49 18.23
C THR A 475 1.66 7.28 19.16
N LEU A 476 1.19 7.43 20.40
CA LEU A 476 1.18 6.39 21.43
C LEU A 476 -0.23 5.85 21.65
N ILE A 477 -0.37 4.53 21.59
CA ILE A 477 -1.62 3.81 21.87
C ILE A 477 -1.38 2.90 23.06
N HIS A 478 -2.08 3.15 24.17
CA HIS A 478 -1.87 2.41 25.43
C HIS A 478 -3.08 2.48 26.35
N ARG A 479 -3.05 1.74 27.46
CA ARG A 479 -4.03 1.87 28.54
C ARG A 479 -3.85 3.18 29.29
N LYS A 480 -4.95 3.86 29.61
CA LYS A 480 -4.94 5.16 30.32
C LYS A 480 -4.37 5.08 31.74
N ASP A 481 -4.59 3.96 32.41
CA ASP A 481 -4.17 3.72 33.80
C ASP A 481 -2.75 3.12 33.91
N MET A 482 -1.99 3.11 32.81
CA MET A 482 -0.65 2.54 32.77
C MET A 482 0.39 3.47 33.40
N GLU A 483 1.21 2.92 34.31
CA GLU A 483 2.38 3.61 34.84
C GLU A 483 3.59 3.49 33.91
N LEU A 484 4.21 4.62 33.57
CA LEU A 484 5.41 4.66 32.74
C LEU A 484 6.68 4.50 33.60
N HIS A 485 6.94 3.26 34.03
CA HIS A 485 8.05 2.90 34.94
C HIS A 485 9.29 2.34 34.24
N GLY A 486 9.37 2.42 32.91
CA GLY A 486 10.51 1.98 32.10
C GLY A 486 10.59 0.47 31.85
N ARG A 487 9.54 -0.29 32.20
CA ARG A 487 9.45 -1.74 31.95
C ARG A 487 8.17 -2.14 31.22
N ASN A 488 7.47 -1.18 30.61
CA ASN A 488 6.33 -1.51 29.76
C ASN A 488 6.87 -2.09 28.44
N PRO A 489 6.33 -3.23 27.98
CA PRO A 489 6.69 -3.75 26.67
C PRO A 489 6.16 -2.81 25.59
N VAL A 490 7.03 -2.44 24.64
CA VAL A 490 6.71 -1.52 23.54
C VAL A 490 6.85 -2.25 22.21
N LEU A 491 5.85 -2.07 21.34
CA LEU A 491 5.97 -2.34 19.91
C LEU A 491 6.05 -1.02 19.14
N MET A 492 7.24 -0.70 18.62
CA MET A 492 7.48 0.45 17.77
C MET A 492 7.28 0.09 16.30
N ARG A 493 6.67 0.99 15.52
CA ARG A 493 6.44 0.83 14.08
C ARG A 493 6.81 2.11 13.35
N GLY A 494 7.34 1.96 12.14
CA GLY A 494 7.64 3.06 11.22
C GLY A 494 7.79 2.54 9.80
N TYR A 495 7.77 3.46 8.83
CA TYR A 495 7.94 3.14 7.42
C TYR A 495 9.02 4.01 6.77
N GLY A 496 8.83 5.32 6.68
CA GLY A 496 9.88 6.29 6.37
C GLY A 496 10.40 6.27 4.93
N ALA A 497 9.54 6.01 3.94
CA ALA A 497 9.88 6.04 2.51
C ALA A 497 8.64 6.37 1.66
N TYR A 498 8.87 6.86 0.44
CA TYR A 498 7.87 7.19 -0.59
C TYR A 498 6.77 8.18 -0.14
N GLY A 499 7.01 8.93 0.93
CA GLY A 499 6.01 9.81 1.51
C GLY A 499 4.84 9.07 2.17
N VAL A 500 4.93 7.76 2.43
CA VAL A 500 3.86 6.99 3.07
C VAL A 500 3.82 7.28 4.57
N SER A 501 2.65 7.76 5.03
CA SER A 501 2.39 8.06 6.43
C SER A 501 2.15 6.80 7.28
N THR A 502 2.71 6.76 8.49
CA THR A 502 2.49 5.68 9.46
C THR A 502 1.21 5.90 10.24
N GLU A 503 0.10 5.34 9.77
CA GLU A 503 -1.23 5.70 10.27
C GLU A 503 -1.68 5.02 11.59
N PRO A 504 -2.45 5.74 12.45
CA PRO A 504 -3.12 5.18 13.63
C PRO A 504 -4.44 4.47 13.26
N GLN A 505 -4.35 3.44 12.43
CA GLN A 505 -5.52 2.66 12.00
C GLN A 505 -5.84 1.48 12.92
N PHE A 506 -7.04 0.92 12.76
CA PHE A 506 -7.42 -0.35 13.38
C PHE A 506 -6.46 -1.47 12.94
N ARG A 507 -5.83 -2.13 13.91
CA ARG A 507 -4.96 -3.28 13.68
C ARG A 507 -5.30 -4.33 14.70
N ILE A 508 -5.78 -5.48 14.23
CA ILE A 508 -6.31 -6.49 15.14
C ILE A 508 -5.25 -7.11 16.05
N GLU A 509 -4.01 -7.10 15.59
CA GLU A 509 -2.87 -7.57 16.34
C GLU A 509 -2.49 -6.69 17.53
N ASN A 510 -2.98 -5.45 17.58
CA ASN A 510 -2.72 -4.55 18.70
C ASN A 510 -3.50 -4.97 19.95
N PHE A 511 -4.69 -5.58 19.83
CA PHE A 511 -5.54 -5.86 21.00
C PHE A 511 -4.92 -6.87 21.98
N PRO A 512 -4.39 -8.03 21.53
CA PRO A 512 -3.68 -8.94 22.42
C PRO A 512 -2.48 -8.29 23.15
N LEU A 513 -1.82 -7.32 22.52
CA LEU A 513 -0.70 -6.58 23.10
C LEU A 513 -1.21 -5.57 24.14
N LEU A 514 -2.15 -4.71 23.75
CA LEU A 514 -2.73 -3.66 24.61
C LEU A 514 -3.35 -4.23 25.89
N GLU A 515 -4.09 -5.36 25.79
CA GLU A 515 -4.68 -6.04 26.94
C GLU A 515 -3.65 -6.66 27.88
N ARG A 516 -2.41 -6.88 27.40
CA ARG A 516 -1.24 -7.34 28.17
C ARG A 516 -0.35 -6.21 28.67
N GLY A 517 -0.80 -4.96 28.59
CA GLY A 517 -0.07 -3.80 29.07
C GLY A 517 1.05 -3.34 28.13
N TRP A 518 0.96 -3.65 26.83
CA TRP A 518 1.87 -3.08 25.85
C TRP A 518 1.50 -1.65 25.47
N VAL A 519 2.51 -0.90 25.07
CA VAL A 519 2.38 0.38 24.37
C VAL A 519 2.68 0.15 22.89
N ILE A 520 1.81 0.62 22.01
CA ILE A 520 2.11 0.69 20.57
C ILE A 520 2.58 2.11 20.27
N ALA A 521 3.77 2.24 19.68
CA ALA A 521 4.37 3.52 19.31
C ALA A 521 4.52 3.61 17.78
N LEU A 522 3.87 4.58 17.17
CA LEU A 522 4.02 4.89 15.75
C LEU A 522 5.02 6.04 15.62
N ALA A 523 6.19 5.72 15.05
CA ALA A 523 7.26 6.68 14.80
C ALA A 523 7.05 7.32 13.42
N HIS A 524 6.67 8.60 13.40
CA HIS A 524 6.41 9.36 12.18
C HIS A 524 7.70 9.95 11.63
N VAL A 525 8.65 9.08 11.26
CA VAL A 525 10.01 9.46 10.82
C VAL A 525 9.99 10.16 9.45
N ARG A 526 11.01 10.97 9.16
CA ARG A 526 11.21 11.55 7.81
C ARG A 526 11.29 10.47 6.74
N GLY A 527 10.91 10.84 5.52
CA GLY A 527 10.65 9.93 4.41
C GLY A 527 9.18 9.50 4.33
N GLY A 528 8.39 9.69 5.38
CA GLY A 528 6.92 9.72 5.33
C GLY A 528 6.38 11.10 4.92
N SER A 529 5.06 11.29 4.85
CA SER A 529 4.42 12.59 4.55
C SER A 529 3.54 13.11 5.70
N GLU A 530 3.75 12.66 6.94
CA GLU A 530 2.92 13.10 8.05
C GLU A 530 2.94 14.62 8.23
N LEU A 531 4.08 15.27 8.04
CA LEU A 531 4.22 16.74 8.12
C LEU A 531 4.36 17.40 6.73
N GLY A 532 3.79 16.79 5.70
CA GLY A 532 3.82 17.33 4.34
C GLY A 532 4.99 16.84 3.49
N ARG A 533 5.14 17.43 2.29
CA ARG A 533 6.11 16.97 1.28
C ARG A 533 7.57 17.15 1.71
N GLN A 534 7.90 18.23 2.40
CA GLN A 534 9.26 18.45 2.89
C GLN A 534 9.69 17.36 3.90
N TRP A 535 8.75 16.79 4.65
CA TRP A 535 9.01 15.65 5.54
C TRP A 535 9.49 14.41 4.78
N TYR A 536 8.96 14.20 3.56
CA TYR A 536 9.36 13.14 2.66
C TYR A 536 10.73 13.44 2.03
N GLU A 537 10.91 14.63 1.45
CA GLU A 537 12.17 15.03 0.79
C GLU A 537 13.36 14.96 1.75
N HIS A 538 13.18 15.32 3.02
CA HIS A 538 14.21 15.20 4.05
C HIS A 538 14.45 13.76 4.55
N GLY A 539 13.93 12.72 3.88
CA GLY A 539 14.15 11.32 4.22
C GLY A 539 14.31 10.40 3.01
N LYS A 540 14.79 10.93 1.88
CA LYS A 540 15.13 10.20 0.64
C LYS A 540 16.48 10.68 0.10
N LEU A 541 17.03 9.95 -0.89
CA LEU A 541 18.31 10.26 -1.53
C LEU A 541 19.41 10.56 -0.50
N GLU A 542 20.17 11.65 -0.64
CA GLU A 542 21.22 12.09 0.28
C GLU A 542 20.74 12.30 1.73
N HIS A 543 19.43 12.48 1.94
CA HIS A 543 18.82 12.67 3.25
C HIS A 543 18.27 11.39 3.86
N LYS A 544 18.41 10.22 3.20
CA LYS A 544 17.84 8.95 3.67
C LYS A 544 18.22 8.60 5.11
N MET A 545 19.42 8.99 5.54
CA MET A 545 19.91 8.73 6.90
C MET A 545 19.02 9.33 8.01
N ASN A 546 18.31 10.41 7.70
CA ASN A 546 17.38 11.05 8.62
C ASN A 546 16.27 10.10 9.09
N SER A 547 15.74 9.23 8.21
CA SER A 547 14.72 8.25 8.59
C SER A 547 15.20 7.34 9.73
N PHE A 548 16.45 6.85 9.64
CA PHE A 548 17.04 5.99 10.65
C PHE A 548 17.37 6.75 11.93
N HIS A 549 17.93 7.96 11.82
CA HIS A 549 18.23 8.80 12.98
C HIS A 549 16.97 9.22 13.74
N ASP A 550 15.88 9.52 13.04
CA ASP A 550 14.57 9.80 13.63
C ASP A 550 14.06 8.58 14.39
N PHE A 551 14.14 7.38 13.80
CA PHE A 551 13.69 6.13 14.43
C PHE A 551 14.47 5.81 15.71
N ILE A 552 15.80 6.00 15.68
CA ILE A 552 16.68 5.89 16.85
C ILE A 552 16.28 6.91 17.93
N SER A 553 16.07 8.16 17.53
CA SER A 553 15.70 9.24 18.46
C SER A 553 14.35 9.00 19.12
N VAL A 554 13.40 8.38 18.40
CA VAL A 554 12.13 7.92 18.98
C VAL A 554 12.38 6.82 20.02
N ALA A 555 13.16 5.77 19.71
CA ALA A 555 13.49 4.72 20.66
C ALA A 555 14.14 5.27 21.95
N GLU A 556 15.15 6.13 21.80
CA GLU A 556 15.85 6.76 22.91
C GLU A 556 14.92 7.66 23.75
N HIS A 557 14.02 8.40 23.10
CA HIS A 557 13.02 9.20 23.79
C HIS A 557 12.10 8.33 24.64
N LEU A 558 11.59 7.21 24.10
CA LEU A 558 10.72 6.28 24.84
C LEU A 558 11.44 5.65 26.04
N ILE A 559 12.74 5.38 25.91
CA ILE A 559 13.55 4.85 27.02
C ILE A 559 13.80 5.93 28.07
N LYS A 560 14.24 7.13 27.65
CA LYS A 560 14.55 8.25 28.55
C LYS A 560 13.32 8.73 29.32
N SER A 561 12.15 8.76 28.67
CA SER A 561 10.87 9.11 29.29
C SER A 561 10.27 8.00 30.16
N LYS A 562 10.99 6.88 30.34
CA LYS A 562 10.54 5.71 31.11
C LYS A 562 9.24 5.10 30.57
N VAL A 563 8.93 5.26 29.28
CA VAL A 563 7.89 4.43 28.65
C VAL A 563 8.36 2.98 28.67
N THR A 564 9.62 2.73 28.30
CA THR A 564 10.23 1.39 28.22
C THR A 564 11.72 1.40 28.56
N SER A 565 12.41 0.28 28.31
CA SER A 565 13.87 0.14 28.33
C SER A 565 14.29 -0.88 27.27
N PRO A 566 15.58 -0.98 26.89
CA PRO A 566 16.00 -1.89 25.82
C PRO A 566 15.54 -3.34 25.95
N GLU A 567 15.46 -3.86 27.18
CA GLU A 567 14.94 -5.21 27.46
C GLU A 567 13.46 -5.41 27.10
N TYR A 568 12.70 -4.31 26.98
CA TYR A 568 11.25 -4.28 26.76
C TYR A 568 10.86 -3.58 25.45
N LEU A 569 11.82 -3.11 24.65
CA LEU A 569 11.56 -2.44 23.38
C LEU A 569 11.66 -3.43 22.22
N SER A 570 10.66 -3.41 21.35
CA SER A 570 10.66 -4.15 20.09
C SER A 570 10.19 -3.29 18.93
N ALA A 571 10.52 -3.69 17.71
CA ALA A 571 10.08 -3.00 16.51
C ALA A 571 9.58 -3.94 15.42
N MET A 572 8.68 -3.43 14.58
CA MET A 572 8.16 -4.14 13.42
C MET A 572 8.15 -3.26 12.18
N GLY A 573 8.74 -3.76 11.10
CA GLY A 573 8.83 -3.11 9.79
C GLY A 573 8.32 -4.01 8.67
N THR A 574 7.80 -3.43 7.59
CA THR A 574 7.34 -4.17 6.40
C THR A 574 7.83 -3.47 5.14
N SER A 575 8.29 -4.21 4.11
CA SER A 575 8.77 -3.63 2.85
C SER A 575 9.91 -2.61 3.09
N ALA A 576 9.82 -1.36 2.62
CA ALA A 576 10.76 -0.28 2.98
C ALA A 576 10.78 0.06 4.48
N GLY A 577 9.69 -0.14 5.23
CA GLY A 577 9.74 -0.13 6.69
C GLY A 577 10.59 -1.28 7.27
N GLY A 578 10.76 -2.35 6.50
CA GLY A 578 11.72 -3.43 6.78
C GLY A 578 13.18 -2.99 6.60
N LEU A 579 13.47 -2.06 5.69
CA LEU A 579 14.76 -1.36 5.61
C LEU A 579 15.00 -0.54 6.89
N LEU A 580 14.03 0.29 7.26
CA LEU A 580 14.08 1.15 8.45
C LEU A 580 14.39 0.35 9.72
N VAL A 581 13.63 -0.72 9.96
CA VAL A 581 13.80 -1.57 11.15
C VAL A 581 15.02 -2.49 11.00
N GLY A 582 15.31 -2.98 9.80
CA GLY A 582 16.47 -3.83 9.51
C GLY A 582 17.80 -3.11 9.74
N ALA A 583 17.88 -1.81 9.45
CA ALA A 583 19.08 -1.01 9.70
C ALA A 583 19.44 -0.96 11.20
N MET A 584 18.47 -1.14 12.11
CA MET A 584 18.73 -1.19 13.54
C MET A 584 19.59 -2.38 13.96
N LEU A 585 19.67 -3.44 13.13
CA LEU A 585 20.55 -4.59 13.37
C LEU A 585 22.03 -4.20 13.48
N HIS A 586 22.45 -3.11 12.82
CA HIS A 586 23.84 -2.65 12.84
C HIS A 586 23.99 -1.22 13.38
N LEU A 587 23.00 -0.34 13.16
CA LEU A 587 23.08 1.03 13.65
C LEU A 587 22.95 1.11 15.17
N ARG A 588 21.95 0.43 15.75
CA ARG A 588 21.64 0.46 17.19
C ARG A 588 21.03 -0.87 17.70
N PRO A 589 21.74 -2.00 17.57
CA PRO A 589 21.22 -3.30 18.03
C PRO A 589 21.02 -3.34 19.55
N ASP A 590 21.68 -2.45 20.29
CA ASP A 590 21.59 -2.31 21.75
C ASP A 590 20.23 -1.79 22.23
N LEU A 591 19.45 -1.10 21.38
CA LEU A 591 18.19 -0.48 21.77
C LEU A 591 17.01 -1.44 21.81
N PHE A 592 17.07 -2.56 21.07
CA PHE A 592 15.92 -3.42 20.84
C PHE A 592 16.16 -4.83 21.38
N LYS A 593 15.15 -5.41 22.03
CA LYS A 593 15.16 -6.82 22.42
C LYS A 593 14.76 -7.74 21.27
N ALA A 594 13.81 -7.31 20.45
CA ALA A 594 13.26 -8.10 19.36
C ALA A 594 12.80 -7.26 18.16
N LEU A 595 12.98 -7.81 16.95
CA LEU A 595 12.58 -7.22 15.68
C LEU A 595 11.70 -8.20 14.88
N VAL A 596 10.69 -7.67 14.19
CA VAL A 596 9.93 -8.41 13.17
C VAL A 596 10.07 -7.69 11.83
N LEU A 597 10.65 -8.38 10.85
CA LEU A 597 10.91 -7.85 9.51
C LEU A 597 10.03 -8.60 8.50
N ARG A 598 9.00 -7.94 7.96
CA ARG A 598 8.07 -8.56 7.03
C ARG A 598 8.41 -8.18 5.59
N VAL A 599 8.69 -9.16 4.73
CA VAL A 599 9.07 -8.95 3.33
C VAL A 599 10.03 -7.75 3.17
N PRO A 600 11.15 -7.73 3.91
CA PRO A 600 11.87 -6.50 4.18
C PRO A 600 12.89 -6.16 3.07
N PHE A 601 12.91 -4.90 2.61
CA PHE A 601 13.94 -4.40 1.69
C PHE A 601 15.26 -4.24 2.45
N VAL A 602 16.16 -5.22 2.37
CA VAL A 602 17.33 -5.33 3.26
C VAL A 602 18.66 -5.45 2.54
N ASP A 603 18.65 -5.55 1.21
CA ASP A 603 19.84 -5.49 0.38
C ASP A 603 19.66 -4.44 -0.73
N PRO A 604 19.44 -3.16 -0.35
CA PRO A 604 19.19 -2.09 -1.29
C PRO A 604 20.34 -1.90 -2.27
N LEU A 605 21.59 -2.14 -1.86
CA LEU A 605 22.75 -1.95 -2.72
C LEU A 605 22.74 -2.94 -3.90
N SER A 606 22.57 -4.25 -3.65
CA SER A 606 22.50 -5.23 -4.74
C SER A 606 21.31 -4.95 -5.66
N SER A 607 20.15 -4.54 -5.11
CA SER A 607 18.98 -4.24 -5.92
C SER A 607 19.18 -3.00 -6.80
N MET A 608 19.69 -1.91 -6.24
CA MET A 608 19.87 -0.65 -6.96
C MET A 608 21.03 -0.69 -7.97
N LEU A 609 21.93 -1.68 -7.88
CA LEU A 609 22.96 -1.94 -8.89
C LEU A 609 22.44 -2.74 -10.10
N ASN A 610 21.21 -3.27 -10.04
CA ASN A 610 20.65 -4.11 -11.10
C ASN A 610 19.42 -3.42 -11.75
N PRO A 611 19.60 -2.71 -12.88
CA PRO A 611 18.50 -2.00 -13.56
C PRO A 611 17.47 -2.91 -14.24
N GLU A 612 17.78 -4.20 -14.40
CA GLU A 612 16.85 -5.20 -14.95
C GLU A 612 15.82 -5.65 -13.92
N LEU A 613 16.05 -5.33 -12.64
CA LEU A 613 15.03 -5.56 -11.62
C LEU A 613 13.88 -4.58 -11.82
N PRO A 614 12.65 -5.03 -11.57
CA PRO A 614 11.46 -4.39 -12.14
C PRO A 614 11.07 -3.04 -11.51
N LEU A 615 11.66 -2.70 -10.36
CA LEU A 615 11.46 -1.43 -9.67
C LEU A 615 12.69 -0.53 -9.67
N THR A 616 13.88 -1.07 -9.99
CA THR A 616 15.13 -0.39 -9.68
C THR A 616 15.24 0.99 -10.34
N GLN A 617 14.95 1.08 -11.64
CA GLN A 617 15.06 2.36 -12.36
C GLN A 617 14.03 3.38 -11.88
N VAL A 618 12.82 2.92 -11.55
CA VAL A 618 11.74 3.74 -11.02
C VAL A 618 12.10 4.27 -9.63
N GLU A 619 12.85 3.50 -8.83
CA GLU A 619 13.21 3.85 -7.45
C GLU A 619 14.51 4.66 -7.31
N TYR A 620 15.24 4.94 -8.40
CA TYR A 620 16.42 5.81 -8.33
C TYR A 620 16.13 7.20 -7.74
N PRO A 621 14.99 7.86 -8.04
CA PRO A 621 14.62 9.11 -7.37
C PRO A 621 14.27 8.96 -5.88
N GLU A 622 14.16 7.74 -5.33
CA GLU A 622 13.98 7.50 -3.89
C GLU A 622 15.30 7.23 -3.18
N TRP A 623 16.14 6.34 -3.72
CA TRP A 623 17.35 5.83 -3.05
C TRP A 623 18.66 6.34 -3.62
N GLY A 624 18.67 6.74 -4.90
CA GLY A 624 19.85 7.06 -5.69
C GLY A 624 20.23 5.93 -6.66
N ASN A 625 21.01 6.25 -7.69
CA ASN A 625 21.54 5.28 -8.66
C ASN A 625 23.03 4.97 -8.33
N PRO A 626 23.33 3.86 -7.62
CA PRO A 626 24.69 3.50 -7.24
C PRO A 626 25.53 2.96 -8.39
N THR A 627 24.94 2.67 -9.55
CA THR A 627 25.67 2.20 -10.73
C THR A 627 26.53 3.32 -11.31
N ASP A 628 25.96 4.52 -11.41
CA ASP A 628 26.61 5.67 -12.06
C ASP A 628 27.20 6.67 -11.07
N ASP A 629 26.69 6.72 -9.83
CA ASP A 629 27.15 7.67 -8.80
C ASP A 629 27.85 6.96 -7.62
N PRO A 630 29.18 7.16 -7.45
CA PRO A 630 29.91 6.67 -6.28
C PRO A 630 29.39 7.17 -4.93
N SER A 631 28.79 8.36 -4.89
CA SER A 631 28.25 8.95 -3.65
C SER A 631 26.96 8.24 -3.24
N ALA A 632 26.06 7.99 -4.21
CA ALA A 632 24.89 7.15 -4.00
C ALA A 632 25.29 5.72 -3.60
N TYR A 633 26.33 5.14 -4.22
CA TYR A 633 26.87 3.84 -3.81
C TYR A 633 27.27 3.83 -2.33
N ASP A 634 28.08 4.80 -1.89
CA ASP A 634 28.56 4.88 -0.52
C ASP A 634 27.44 5.11 0.48
N LEU A 635 26.49 5.97 0.13
CA LEU A 635 25.34 6.25 0.97
C LEU A 635 24.46 5.01 1.14
N ILE A 636 24.06 4.37 0.03
CA ILE A 636 23.22 3.16 0.07
C ILE A 636 23.94 2.05 0.82
N GLN A 637 25.24 1.86 0.58
CA GLN A 637 26.05 0.91 1.31
C GLN A 637 26.07 1.21 2.82
N SER A 638 26.13 2.48 3.23
CA SER A 638 26.27 2.85 4.65
C SER A 638 25.09 2.44 5.53
N TYR A 639 23.87 2.34 4.96
CA TYR A 639 22.67 1.95 5.71
C TYR A 639 22.12 0.57 5.33
N SER A 640 22.64 -0.08 4.28
CA SER A 640 22.19 -1.39 3.82
C SER A 640 22.30 -2.45 4.93
N PRO A 641 21.18 -3.05 5.39
CA PRO A 641 21.22 -4.04 6.45
C PRO A 641 22.08 -5.25 6.11
N TYR A 642 22.01 -5.73 4.86
CA TYR A 642 22.80 -6.86 4.39
C TYR A 642 24.29 -6.55 4.39
N ASP A 643 24.72 -5.40 3.87
CA ASP A 643 26.14 -5.06 3.76
C ASP A 643 26.78 -4.82 5.13
N ASN A 644 26.02 -4.34 6.11
CA ASN A 644 26.51 -3.93 7.43
C ASN A 644 26.29 -4.93 8.56
N VAL A 645 26.01 -6.21 8.27
CA VAL A 645 25.96 -7.24 9.32
C VAL A 645 27.32 -7.33 10.05
N GLN A 646 27.36 -6.92 11.32
CA GLN A 646 28.56 -6.92 12.17
C GLN A 646 28.26 -7.46 13.58
N GLY A 647 29.10 -8.36 14.10
CA GLY A 647 29.19 -8.69 15.53
C GLY A 647 28.08 -9.57 16.16
N LEU A 648 28.28 -9.88 17.46
CA LEU A 648 27.69 -11.03 18.18
C LEU A 648 26.33 -10.77 18.86
N ASN A 649 25.87 -9.51 18.93
CA ASN A 649 24.70 -9.09 19.72
C ASN A 649 23.52 -8.70 18.81
N VAL A 650 22.96 -9.68 18.11
CA VAL A 650 21.78 -9.49 17.25
C VAL A 650 20.49 -9.61 18.09
N PRO A 651 19.56 -8.63 18.04
CA PRO A 651 18.27 -8.76 18.69
C PRO A 651 17.49 -9.96 18.14
N ALA A 652 16.57 -10.53 18.93
CA ALA A 652 15.76 -11.64 18.44
C ALA A 652 14.95 -11.18 17.22
N THR A 653 15.20 -11.74 16.05
CA THR A 653 14.69 -11.28 14.76
C THR A 653 13.85 -12.36 14.09
N TYR A 654 12.61 -12.00 13.74
CA TYR A 654 11.71 -12.86 12.94
C TYR A 654 11.51 -12.23 11.57
N VAL A 655 11.92 -12.94 10.51
CA VAL A 655 11.90 -12.48 9.12
C VAL A 655 10.87 -13.27 8.32
N THR A 656 10.10 -12.59 7.47
CA THR A 656 9.25 -13.27 6.47
C THR A 656 9.64 -12.91 5.05
N ALA A 657 9.49 -13.87 4.13
CA ALA A 657 9.67 -13.68 2.70
C ALA A 657 8.52 -14.35 1.92
N GLY A 658 8.28 -13.89 0.68
CA GLY A 658 7.36 -14.55 -0.26
C GLY A 658 8.08 -14.90 -1.56
N MET A 659 7.95 -16.13 -2.06
CA MET A 659 8.63 -16.57 -3.29
C MET A 659 8.10 -15.89 -4.55
N LYS A 660 6.86 -15.41 -4.53
CA LYS A 660 6.27 -14.61 -5.61
C LYS A 660 6.24 -13.13 -5.25
N ASP A 661 6.99 -12.71 -4.22
CA ASP A 661 7.09 -11.29 -3.88
C ASP A 661 7.87 -10.58 -4.98
N GLN A 662 7.19 -9.62 -5.59
CA GLN A 662 7.69 -8.89 -6.74
C GLN A 662 8.31 -7.53 -6.38
N ARG A 663 8.14 -7.06 -5.15
CA ARG A 663 8.66 -5.74 -4.76
C ARG A 663 9.94 -5.84 -4.01
N VAL A 664 9.96 -6.78 -3.08
CA VAL A 664 11.15 -7.16 -2.36
C VAL A 664 11.43 -8.58 -2.78
N ALA A 665 12.42 -8.73 -3.66
CA ALA A 665 12.77 -10.03 -4.18
C ALA A 665 13.09 -10.98 -3.03
N TYR A 666 12.58 -12.23 -3.12
CA TYR A 666 12.66 -13.22 -2.06
C TYR A 666 14.09 -13.41 -1.51
N TRP A 667 15.09 -13.27 -2.37
CA TRP A 667 16.49 -13.48 -2.04
C TRP A 667 17.02 -12.46 -1.01
N GLN A 668 16.45 -11.26 -0.90
CA GLN A 668 16.92 -10.24 0.05
C GLN A 668 16.85 -10.74 1.51
N PRO A 669 15.66 -11.11 2.04
CA PRO A 669 15.57 -11.68 3.39
C PRO A 669 16.32 -13.01 3.55
N LEU A 670 16.43 -13.83 2.49
CA LEU A 670 17.23 -15.06 2.54
C LEU A 670 18.71 -14.77 2.81
N LYS A 671 19.33 -13.91 1.98
CA LYS A 671 20.73 -13.50 2.10
C LYS A 671 21.01 -12.85 3.46
N LEU A 672 20.12 -11.97 3.94
CA LEU A 672 20.26 -11.34 5.25
C LEU A 672 20.33 -12.39 6.36
N VAL A 673 19.39 -13.35 6.39
CA VAL A 673 19.35 -14.37 7.45
C VAL A 673 20.55 -15.31 7.36
N ALA A 674 20.95 -15.71 6.15
CA ALA A 674 22.16 -16.48 5.92
C ALA A 674 23.40 -15.77 6.50
N LYS A 675 23.58 -14.48 6.18
CA LYS A 675 24.70 -13.68 6.68
C LYS A 675 24.66 -13.45 8.18
N LEU A 676 23.49 -13.18 8.76
CA LEU A 676 23.32 -13.08 10.21
C LEU A 676 23.76 -14.37 10.91
N ARG A 677 23.35 -15.53 10.40
CA ARG A 677 23.71 -16.82 11.00
C ARG A 677 25.18 -17.20 10.83
N ASP A 678 25.79 -16.87 9.70
CA ASP A 678 27.22 -17.10 9.47
C ASP A 678 28.09 -16.30 10.47
N MET A 679 27.61 -15.13 10.91
CA MET A 679 28.31 -14.24 11.83
C MET A 679 28.03 -14.52 13.31
N LEU A 680 26.99 -15.30 13.64
CA LEU A 680 26.65 -15.61 15.03
C LEU A 680 27.62 -16.64 15.63
N PRO A 681 28.09 -16.44 16.88
CA PRO A 681 29.11 -17.31 17.49
C PRO A 681 28.62 -18.73 17.77
N SER A 682 27.30 -18.94 17.76
CA SER A 682 26.71 -20.28 17.75
C SER A 682 25.53 -20.32 16.78
N PRO A 683 25.55 -21.23 15.78
CA PRO A 683 24.42 -21.49 14.90
C PRO A 683 23.16 -21.88 15.69
N SER A 684 23.28 -22.37 16.93
CA SER A 684 22.15 -22.82 17.75
C SER A 684 21.32 -21.70 18.38
N SER A 685 21.65 -20.42 18.16
CA SER A 685 20.85 -19.34 18.75
C SER A 685 19.50 -19.22 18.03
N SER A 686 18.42 -19.57 18.74
CA SER A 686 17.02 -19.43 18.28
C SER A 686 16.58 -17.97 18.04
N SER A 687 17.52 -17.03 17.99
CA SER A 687 17.25 -15.59 17.91
C SER A 687 16.82 -15.17 16.51
N VAL A 688 17.30 -15.80 15.43
CA VAL A 688 16.98 -15.40 14.04
C VAL A 688 16.18 -16.49 13.32
N LEU A 689 14.93 -16.16 12.95
CA LEU A 689 13.98 -17.06 12.29
C LEU A 689 13.60 -16.51 10.92
N LEU A 690 13.51 -17.38 9.91
CA LEU A 690 13.05 -17.04 8.56
C LEU A 690 11.88 -17.93 8.15
N LYS A 691 10.72 -17.32 7.87
CA LYS A 691 9.58 -18.00 7.27
C LYS A 691 9.43 -17.57 5.82
N VAL A 692 9.50 -18.52 4.89
CA VAL A 692 9.31 -18.28 3.46
C VAL A 692 7.96 -18.87 3.03
N ASP A 693 7.07 -18.02 2.52
CA ASP A 693 5.83 -18.47 1.88
C ASP A 693 6.08 -18.75 0.39
N LEU A 694 5.82 -19.99 -0.04
CA LEU A 694 6.10 -20.45 -1.39
C LEU A 694 5.06 -19.97 -2.42
N ASP A 695 3.85 -19.65 -1.96
CA ASP A 695 2.70 -19.39 -2.83
C ASP A 695 2.32 -17.91 -2.91
N ARG A 696 2.89 -17.06 -2.04
CA ARG A 696 2.50 -15.65 -1.89
C ARG A 696 3.43 -14.64 -2.56
N GLY A 697 2.79 -13.55 -3.02
CA GLY A 697 3.44 -12.28 -3.32
C GLY A 697 3.45 -11.28 -2.15
N HIS A 698 3.77 -10.01 -2.44
CA HIS A 698 4.10 -9.00 -1.43
C HIS A 698 3.03 -8.76 -0.36
N PHE A 699 1.76 -8.70 -0.76
CA PHE A 699 0.65 -8.46 0.17
C PHE A 699 0.03 -9.74 0.74
N GLY A 700 0.45 -10.91 0.25
CA GLY A 700 -0.28 -12.17 0.37
C GLY A 700 -1.64 -12.10 -0.31
N GLY A 701 -1.84 -12.80 -1.43
CA GLY A 701 -3.15 -12.83 -2.08
C GLY A 701 -4.14 -13.72 -1.33
N GLY A 702 -5.07 -14.37 -2.03
CA GLY A 702 -6.37 -14.88 -1.57
C GLY A 702 -6.40 -15.88 -0.40
N ALA A 703 -5.31 -16.03 0.36
CA ALA A 703 -5.25 -16.73 1.62
C ALA A 703 -6.44 -16.37 2.51
N GLU A 704 -7.16 -17.41 2.94
CA GLU A 704 -8.31 -17.29 3.83
C GLU A 704 -7.95 -16.40 5.02
N GLN A 705 -8.89 -15.57 5.46
CA GLN A 705 -8.73 -14.66 6.60
C GLN A 705 -8.11 -15.36 7.81
N GLU A 706 -8.41 -16.65 8.00
CA GLU A 706 -7.82 -17.50 9.04
C GLU A 706 -6.30 -17.68 8.92
N ILE A 707 -5.76 -17.89 7.72
CA ILE A 707 -4.32 -18.05 7.49
C ILE A 707 -3.61 -16.73 7.82
N ARG A 708 -4.14 -15.59 7.34
CA ARG A 708 -3.57 -14.26 7.63
C ARG A 708 -3.55 -13.98 9.14
N LEU A 709 -4.63 -14.28 9.84
CA LEU A 709 -4.69 -14.13 11.30
C LEU A 709 -3.70 -15.05 12.02
N SER A 710 -3.55 -16.30 11.56
CA SER A 710 -2.62 -17.26 12.15
C SER A 710 -1.16 -16.79 12.05
N GLU A 711 -0.79 -16.12 10.97
CA GLU A 711 0.57 -15.58 10.77
C GLU A 711 0.84 -14.36 11.62
N VAL A 712 -0.11 -13.44 11.66
CA VAL A 712 0.00 -12.26 12.51
C VAL A 712 0.02 -12.67 13.99
N ALA A 713 -0.77 -13.68 14.38
CA ALA A 713 -0.73 -14.27 15.72
C ALA A 713 0.66 -14.80 16.06
N GLU A 714 1.34 -15.37 15.09
CA GLU A 714 2.68 -15.93 15.25
C GLU A 714 3.72 -14.84 15.50
N GLN A 715 3.67 -13.74 14.76
CA GLN A 715 4.56 -12.59 14.97
C GLN A 715 4.33 -11.94 16.33
N VAL A 716 3.07 -11.76 16.72
CA VAL A 716 2.70 -11.24 18.05
C VAL A 716 3.18 -12.18 19.17
N ALA A 717 2.98 -13.48 19.02
CA ALA A 717 3.44 -14.46 20.00
C ALA A 717 4.98 -14.48 20.11
N PHE A 718 5.68 -14.34 18.99
CA PHE A 718 7.14 -14.18 18.98
C PHE A 718 7.56 -12.95 19.79
N LEU A 719 7.00 -11.77 19.51
CA LEU A 719 7.30 -10.54 20.24
C LEU A 719 7.04 -10.68 21.75
N ILE A 720 5.87 -11.19 22.14
CA ILE A 720 5.53 -11.43 23.54
C ILE A 720 6.55 -12.37 24.18
N SER A 721 6.91 -13.48 23.54
CA SER A 721 7.85 -14.45 24.10
C SER A 721 9.27 -13.93 24.32
N ARG A 722 9.67 -12.87 23.60
CA ARG A 722 11.02 -12.28 23.69
C ARG A 722 11.09 -11.10 24.67
N VAL A 723 10.02 -10.31 24.74
CA VAL A 723 9.99 -9.00 25.40
C VAL A 723 9.26 -9.05 26.74
N GLN A 724 8.24 -9.91 26.87
CA GLN A 724 7.42 -10.01 28.06
C GLN A 724 7.67 -11.35 28.74
N LYS A 725 8.35 -11.33 29.89
CA LYS A 725 8.51 -12.53 30.73
C LYS A 725 7.12 -12.96 31.21
N THR A 726 6.60 -14.04 30.61
CA THR A 726 5.32 -14.68 30.96
C THR A 726 5.40 -15.46 32.25
#